data_AF-A0A7Y9YFE2-F1
#
_entry.id   AF-A0A7Y9YFE2-F1
#
_cell.length_a   1.000
_cell.length_b   1.000
_cell.length_c   1.000
_cell.angle_alpha   90.00
_cell.angle_beta   90.00
_cell.angle_gamma   90.00
#
_symmetry.space_group_name_H-M   'P 1'
#
loop_
_entity.id
_entity.type
_entity.pdbx_description
1 polymer ?
#
loop_
_entity_poly.entity_id
_entity_poly.type
_entity_poly.pdbx_seq_one_letter_code
_entity_poly.pdbx_strand_id
1 'polypeptide(L)'
;MTAPSRRRSRVTGGAAAALLAFGAGTGLTLPASAADLTTVDVSTADAATGATAGATAARAAARKVKVDSESDLRDAVEQANASTGLTRIKVRDHVRLRGGQLDVTGDIVINARAHRIDARGASRVFDVADGGRLVLKQARLVKGAAPTGENGGAIRSAGEVVLRGTTIRASVAEGTGASGGAIANEAGTLLVSGSVLRGNSATRAGGAIEAVEGETTLIETRVIENSTGAEPGNGGGLHLTGAGTVSVQSSWVADNTASAEGGGLWNSATGTFTVDRTVLMNNVAEGVAADQGGGALYNDGGALTVTRSSLEGNRATGTAGSGGGILNNLGTLSVERSTLSGNTANRAGGGIEANVGTTTLDGVELSGNDAGQAPGNGGGLHLTGAGTVEVLQSTVTDNTAVEGGGLWNSSGGTLTVRGSSLAGNSASGAEADQGGGAVYSDGGTTEVLGSELADNSATGAAGSGGGILTKGGSLVVRRSVLDGNDAQRAGGGIEANAGSTEVFRTDLLGNDAGAAPGNGGGLHLTGAGTVDVSQSTVTGNTAVEGGGLWNSAGGTFSITDTVVEDNTATGDDATQGGGGVYNDGVMTISGSRIDGNAATGASGSGGGVLNNGEGTNPAMLTIDATSFDANSSSRAGGAVESNVGTLLVTDVDMTGNGTGAAPGNGGGLHVTGAATVTWDGGTVTGNDAAKEGGGLWNSSTGTITATNLVVTGNTAPTGPNAFNTPGGVFTLNGAPVTAQ
;
A
#
# COMPACT_ATOMS: atom_id res chain seq x y z
N MET A 1 25.43 42.30 -19.60
CA MET A 1 24.40 42.30 -20.68
C MET A 1 24.55 40.93 -21.33
N THR A 2 23.69 39.93 -21.19
CA THR A 2 22.22 39.80 -21.05
C THR A 2 21.95 38.53 -20.22
N ALA A 3 20.98 38.58 -19.30
CA ALA A 3 20.62 37.46 -18.41
C ALA A 3 19.52 36.55 -19.00
N PRO A 4 19.49 35.24 -18.72
CA PRO A 4 18.35 34.40 -19.03
C PRO A 4 17.33 34.38 -17.89
N SER A 5 16.06 34.27 -18.26
CA SER A 5 14.87 34.50 -17.46
C SER A 5 14.57 33.40 -16.43
N ARG A 6 14.59 33.76 -15.14
CA ARG A 6 13.94 32.97 -14.07
C ARG A 6 12.43 33.24 -14.07
N ARG A 7 11.61 32.22 -14.35
CA ARG A 7 10.18 32.27 -13.98
C ARG A 7 10.05 32.00 -12.48
N ARG A 8 9.90 33.08 -11.70
CA ARG A 8 9.36 33.04 -10.34
C ARG A 8 7.91 33.49 -10.39
N SER A 9 6.96 32.60 -10.13
CA SER A 9 5.62 33.00 -9.72
C SER A 9 5.55 33.06 -8.20
N ARG A 10 5.62 34.27 -7.65
CA ARG A 10 5.09 34.59 -6.32
C ARG A 10 3.57 34.57 -6.40
N VAL A 11 2.90 33.87 -5.49
CA VAL A 11 1.53 34.21 -5.07
C VAL A 11 1.57 34.41 -3.56
N THR A 12 1.38 35.67 -3.16
CA THR A 12 1.13 36.11 -1.79
C THR A 12 -0.29 35.73 -1.38
N GLY A 13 -0.46 35.35 -0.10
CA GLY A 13 -1.67 34.75 0.44
C GLY A 13 -2.96 35.59 0.43
N GLY A 14 -4.05 34.86 0.63
CA GLY A 14 -5.40 35.34 0.87
C GLY A 14 -6.34 34.14 0.97
N ALA A 15 -6.74 33.80 2.20
CA ALA A 15 -7.67 32.72 2.50
C ALA A 15 -9.05 32.95 1.84
N ALA A 16 -9.56 31.94 1.14
CA ALA A 16 -10.98 31.54 1.08
C ALA A 16 -11.18 30.44 0.02
N ALA A 17 -11.69 29.28 0.48
CA ALA A 17 -12.55 28.33 -0.22
C ALA A 17 -12.35 28.10 -1.74
N ALA A 18 -11.76 26.94 -2.10
CA ALA A 18 -11.98 26.30 -3.39
C ALA A 18 -11.98 24.77 -3.20
N LEU A 19 -13.15 24.28 -2.81
CA LEU A 19 -13.64 22.93 -3.07
C LEU A 19 -13.89 22.81 -4.59
N LEU A 20 -13.71 21.60 -5.14
CA LEU A 20 -14.08 21.13 -6.50
C LEU A 20 -12.98 21.22 -7.59
N ALA A 21 -12.27 20.11 -7.77
CA ALA A 21 -12.21 19.40 -9.06
C ALA A 21 -11.45 18.06 -8.93
N PHE A 22 -12.14 17.00 -8.47
CA PHE A 22 -11.76 15.60 -8.76
C PHE A 22 -13.03 14.74 -8.77
N GLY A 23 -13.14 13.83 -9.76
CA GLY A 23 -14.17 12.80 -9.84
C GLY A 23 -15.14 12.92 -11.02
N ALA A 24 -14.80 12.29 -12.15
CA ALA A 24 -15.76 12.02 -13.21
C ALA A 24 -15.67 10.54 -13.64
N GLY A 25 -16.66 9.75 -13.21
CA GLY A 25 -16.99 8.40 -13.68
C GLY A 25 -16.68 7.31 -12.65
N THR A 26 -17.58 6.85 -11.79
CA THR A 26 -19.05 6.76 -11.82
C THR A 26 -19.66 7.17 -10.48
N GLY A 27 -20.43 8.26 -10.47
CA GLY A 27 -21.13 8.72 -9.27
C GLY A 27 -22.26 7.79 -8.87
N LEU A 28 -22.05 7.03 -7.79
CA LEU A 28 -23.10 6.55 -6.89
C LEU A 28 -23.10 7.47 -5.67
N THR A 29 -23.54 8.72 -5.86
CA THR A 29 -23.87 9.61 -4.74
C THR A 29 -25.10 9.04 -4.03
N LEU A 30 -24.98 8.69 -2.74
CA LEU A 30 -26.15 8.42 -1.90
C LEU A 30 -27.09 9.64 -1.89
N PRO A 31 -28.43 9.45 -1.87
CA PRO A 31 -29.34 10.51 -1.50
C PRO A 31 -29.05 10.95 -0.06
N ALA A 32 -28.97 12.26 0.16
CA ALA A 32 -28.54 12.91 1.39
C ALA A 32 -29.43 12.66 2.63
N SER A 33 -30.47 11.82 2.55
CA SER A 33 -31.17 11.28 3.71
C SER A 33 -32.07 10.09 3.35
N ALA A 34 -32.33 9.23 4.34
CA ALA A 34 -33.12 8.01 4.23
C ALA A 34 -34.65 8.20 4.01
N ALA A 35 -35.10 9.39 3.65
CA ALA A 35 -36.52 9.70 3.47
C ALA A 35 -37.06 9.44 2.05
N ASP A 36 -36.19 9.22 1.06
CA ASP A 36 -36.58 9.37 -0.36
C ASP A 36 -36.18 8.18 -1.26
N LEU A 37 -36.53 6.95 -0.86
CA LEU A 37 -36.28 5.76 -1.68
C LEU A 37 -37.59 5.05 -2.05
N THR A 38 -38.05 5.34 -3.27
CA THR A 38 -39.02 4.51 -3.99
C THR A 38 -38.40 3.15 -4.32
N THR A 39 -39.24 2.12 -4.24
CA THR A 39 -38.93 0.69 -4.45
C THR A 39 -38.00 0.41 -5.62
N VAL A 40 -36.87 -0.24 -5.36
CA VAL A 40 -36.01 -0.87 -6.37
C VAL A 40 -36.75 -2.08 -6.97
N ASP A 41 -36.70 -2.21 -8.29
CA ASP A 41 -37.33 -3.30 -9.06
C ASP A 41 -36.52 -4.60 -8.91
N VAL A 42 -37.18 -5.70 -8.54
CA VAL A 42 -36.58 -6.92 -7.94
C VAL A 42 -36.57 -8.12 -8.91
N SER A 43 -36.47 -7.87 -10.22
CA SER A 43 -36.65 -8.91 -11.25
C SER A 43 -35.45 -9.83 -11.49
N THR A 44 -34.27 -9.51 -10.95
CA THR A 44 -33.01 -10.27 -11.09
C THR A 44 -32.79 -11.34 -10.02
N ALA A 45 -33.53 -11.30 -8.90
CA ALA A 45 -33.37 -12.20 -7.76
C ALA A 45 -33.90 -13.64 -7.96
N ASP A 46 -34.52 -13.96 -9.10
CA ASP A 46 -35.10 -15.29 -9.36
C ASP A 46 -34.09 -16.31 -9.93
N ALA A 47 -32.86 -15.91 -10.26
CA ALA A 47 -31.85 -16.80 -10.86
C ALA A 47 -30.86 -17.43 -9.86
N ALA A 48 -30.81 -16.99 -8.60
CA ALA A 48 -29.77 -17.39 -7.64
C ALA A 48 -30.10 -18.63 -6.78
N THR A 49 -31.28 -19.24 -6.92
CA THR A 49 -31.53 -20.54 -6.30
C THR A 49 -31.07 -21.63 -7.24
N GLY A 50 -29.92 -22.24 -6.98
CA GLY A 50 -29.55 -23.56 -7.48
C GLY A 50 -30.58 -24.59 -7.02
N ALA A 51 -31.73 -24.63 -7.69
CA ALA A 51 -32.68 -25.69 -7.54
C ALA A 51 -32.08 -26.95 -8.18
N THR A 52 -31.51 -27.81 -7.34
CA THR A 52 -31.25 -29.19 -7.73
C THR A 52 -32.56 -29.80 -8.22
N ALA A 53 -32.55 -30.19 -9.50
CA ALA A 53 -33.65 -30.83 -10.16
C ALA A 53 -33.93 -32.18 -9.49
N GLY A 54 -35.00 -32.26 -8.70
CA GLY A 54 -35.36 -33.52 -8.04
C GLY A 54 -36.54 -33.46 -7.08
N ALA A 55 -37.71 -32.93 -7.48
CA ALA A 55 -38.98 -33.26 -6.81
C ALA A 55 -40.20 -32.84 -7.64
N THR A 56 -40.52 -33.59 -8.70
CA THR A 56 -41.90 -33.71 -9.18
C THR A 56 -42.69 -34.63 -8.25
N ALA A 57 -43.02 -34.14 -7.06
CA ALA A 57 -44.07 -34.71 -6.22
C ALA A 57 -45.27 -33.75 -6.24
N ALA A 58 -46.47 -34.31 -6.40
CA ALA A 58 -47.72 -33.57 -6.57
C ALA A 58 -47.86 -32.42 -5.56
N ARG A 59 -47.92 -31.17 -6.04
CA ARG A 59 -48.24 -29.99 -5.21
C ARG A 59 -49.65 -30.16 -4.66
N ALA A 60 -49.76 -30.59 -3.41
CA ALA A 60 -50.96 -30.38 -2.61
C ALA A 60 -51.39 -28.90 -2.73
N ALA A 61 -52.68 -28.63 -2.90
CA ALA A 61 -53.18 -27.27 -3.10
C ALA A 61 -52.83 -26.41 -1.88
N ALA A 62 -51.95 -25.42 -2.08
CA ALA A 62 -51.51 -24.55 -1.00
C ALA A 62 -52.69 -23.80 -0.36
N ARG A 63 -52.79 -23.88 0.96
CA ARG A 63 -53.82 -23.18 1.73
C ARG A 63 -53.58 -21.67 1.65
N LYS A 64 -54.64 -20.88 1.40
CA LYS A 64 -54.55 -19.41 1.31
C LYS A 64 -55.32 -18.78 2.46
N VAL A 65 -54.67 -17.90 3.22
CA VAL A 65 -55.24 -17.23 4.40
C VAL A 65 -55.08 -15.71 4.25
N LYS A 66 -56.09 -14.94 4.68
CA LYS A 66 -56.02 -13.48 4.75
C LYS A 66 -55.94 -13.08 6.23
N VAL A 67 -55.13 -12.08 6.54
CA VAL A 67 -54.83 -11.64 7.90
C VAL A 67 -55.00 -10.13 8.00
N ASP A 68 -55.77 -9.66 8.99
CA ASP A 68 -56.03 -8.24 9.27
C ASP A 68 -55.67 -7.86 10.71
N SER A 69 -55.48 -8.86 11.58
CA SER A 69 -55.16 -8.67 13.00
C SER A 69 -54.06 -9.63 13.48
N GLU A 70 -53.59 -9.42 14.72
CA GLU A 70 -52.67 -10.36 15.37
C GLU A 70 -53.28 -11.75 15.54
N SER A 71 -54.56 -11.84 15.96
CA SER A 71 -55.23 -13.13 16.16
C SER A 71 -55.25 -13.92 14.86
N ASP A 72 -55.62 -13.28 13.75
CA ASP A 72 -55.64 -13.94 12.45
C ASP A 72 -54.25 -14.45 12.04
N LEU A 73 -53.19 -13.69 12.35
CA LEU A 73 -51.82 -14.08 12.03
C LEU A 73 -51.39 -15.30 12.83
N ARG A 74 -51.65 -15.31 14.15
CA ARG A 74 -51.34 -16.43 15.04
C ARG A 74 -52.08 -17.69 14.60
N ASP A 75 -53.40 -17.59 14.41
CA ASP A 75 -54.23 -18.71 13.97
C ASP A 75 -53.76 -19.25 12.60
N ALA A 76 -53.33 -18.38 11.70
CA ALA A 76 -52.84 -18.77 10.39
C ALA A 76 -51.52 -19.54 10.47
N VAL A 77 -50.60 -19.11 11.35
CA VAL A 77 -49.30 -19.77 11.61
C VAL A 77 -49.50 -21.10 12.32
N GLU A 78 -50.30 -21.17 13.37
CA GLU A 78 -50.59 -22.42 14.09
C GLU A 78 -51.19 -23.49 13.15
N GLN A 79 -52.14 -23.08 12.32
CA GLN A 79 -52.73 -23.98 11.33
C GLN A 79 -51.76 -24.38 10.21
N ALA A 80 -50.77 -23.53 9.91
CA ALA A 80 -49.72 -23.87 8.95
C ALA A 80 -48.74 -24.90 9.55
N ASN A 81 -48.37 -24.74 10.82
CA ASN A 81 -47.52 -25.67 11.56
C ASN A 81 -48.15 -27.06 11.72
N ALA A 82 -49.48 -27.13 11.82
CA ALA A 82 -50.22 -28.40 11.84
C ALA A 82 -50.42 -29.03 10.45
N SER A 83 -49.97 -28.38 9.37
CA SER A 83 -50.16 -28.83 7.99
C SER A 83 -48.89 -29.46 7.41
N THR A 84 -49.06 -30.46 6.55
CA THR A 84 -47.97 -31.06 5.75
C THR A 84 -47.71 -30.33 4.44
N GLY A 85 -48.47 -29.28 4.12
CA GLY A 85 -48.38 -28.55 2.85
C GLY A 85 -48.21 -27.05 3.03
N LEU A 86 -47.75 -26.40 1.97
CA LEU A 86 -47.51 -24.96 1.93
C LEU A 86 -48.75 -24.13 2.32
N THR A 87 -48.59 -23.23 3.28
CA THR A 87 -49.59 -22.18 3.60
C THR A 87 -49.13 -20.82 3.09
N ARG A 88 -50.02 -20.12 2.38
CA ARG A 88 -49.82 -18.76 1.86
C ARG A 88 -50.69 -17.77 2.63
N ILE A 89 -50.05 -16.89 3.39
CA ILE A 89 -50.69 -15.83 4.18
C ILE A 89 -50.59 -14.51 3.43
N LYS A 90 -51.71 -13.79 3.32
CA LYS A 90 -51.78 -12.44 2.74
C LYS A 90 -52.19 -11.46 3.83
N VAL A 91 -51.26 -10.61 4.26
CA VAL A 91 -51.55 -9.53 5.22
C VAL A 91 -52.27 -8.39 4.49
N ARG A 92 -53.28 -7.82 5.14
CA ARG A 92 -54.13 -6.76 4.59
C ARG A 92 -54.15 -5.48 5.42
N ASP A 93 -53.64 -5.53 6.65
CA ASP A 93 -53.48 -4.37 7.54
C ASP A 93 -52.24 -4.55 8.43
N HIS A 94 -51.83 -3.48 9.11
CA HIS A 94 -50.74 -3.52 10.09
C HIS A 94 -51.09 -4.43 11.27
N VAL A 95 -50.20 -5.38 11.56
CA VAL A 95 -50.28 -6.25 12.72
C VAL A 95 -49.40 -5.69 13.84
N ARG A 96 -49.95 -5.64 15.05
CA ARG A 96 -49.21 -5.29 16.27
C ARG A 96 -49.24 -6.48 17.19
N LEU A 97 -48.08 -7.02 17.56
CA LEU A 97 -47.99 -8.18 18.45
C LEU A 97 -48.17 -7.74 19.90
N ARG A 98 -49.07 -8.42 20.61
CA ARG A 98 -49.33 -8.30 22.05
C ARG A 98 -48.95 -9.56 22.81
N GLY A 99 -49.00 -10.72 22.16
CA GLY A 99 -48.41 -11.96 22.67
C GLY A 99 -46.91 -12.08 22.37
N GLY A 100 -46.33 -13.25 22.63
CA GLY A 100 -44.92 -13.56 22.33
C GLY A 100 -44.63 -13.75 20.83
N GLN A 101 -43.50 -14.37 20.52
CA GLN A 101 -43.09 -14.67 19.14
C GLN A 101 -44.09 -15.58 18.38
N LEU A 102 -43.89 -15.68 17.06
CA LEU A 102 -44.60 -16.62 16.19
C LEU A 102 -43.66 -17.78 15.85
N ASP A 103 -43.93 -18.96 16.38
CA ASP A 103 -43.15 -20.16 16.10
C ASP A 103 -43.52 -20.73 14.72
N VAL A 104 -42.53 -21.06 13.90
CA VAL A 104 -42.70 -21.60 12.55
C VAL A 104 -42.03 -22.95 12.48
N THR A 105 -42.84 -24.01 12.37
CA THR A 105 -42.39 -25.40 12.20
C THR A 105 -42.85 -26.01 10.87
N GLY A 106 -43.76 -25.35 10.15
CA GLY A 106 -44.24 -25.76 8.82
C GLY A 106 -43.67 -24.91 7.67
N ASP A 107 -44.22 -25.09 6.46
CA ASP A 107 -43.87 -24.31 5.25
C ASP A 107 -44.85 -23.14 5.05
N ILE A 108 -44.36 -21.92 5.32
CA ILE A 108 -45.15 -20.69 5.34
C ILE A 108 -44.59 -19.66 4.35
N VAL A 109 -45.47 -19.11 3.51
CA VAL A 109 -45.19 -17.91 2.72
C VAL A 109 -46.11 -16.78 3.17
N ILE A 110 -45.55 -15.71 3.70
CA ILE A 110 -46.27 -14.49 4.10
C ILE A 110 -45.99 -13.38 3.09
N ASN A 111 -47.02 -12.94 2.38
CA ASN A 111 -46.97 -11.69 1.62
C ASN A 111 -47.61 -10.57 2.44
N ALA A 112 -46.76 -9.67 2.92
CA ALA A 112 -47.14 -8.58 3.82
C ALA A 112 -47.52 -7.28 3.09
N ARG A 113 -47.27 -7.14 1.78
CA ARG A 113 -47.72 -5.99 0.97
C ARG A 113 -47.38 -4.62 1.57
N ALA A 114 -46.16 -4.48 2.09
CA ALA A 114 -45.64 -3.33 2.82
C ALA A 114 -46.31 -3.02 4.17
N HIS A 115 -47.21 -3.88 4.66
CA HIS A 115 -47.75 -3.76 6.01
C HIS A 115 -46.69 -4.09 7.07
N ARG A 116 -46.91 -3.51 8.25
CA ARG A 116 -46.01 -3.65 9.40
C ARG A 116 -46.45 -4.82 10.26
N ILE A 117 -45.48 -5.58 10.75
CA ILE A 117 -45.61 -6.48 11.89
C ILE A 117 -44.76 -5.87 13.00
N ASP A 118 -45.41 -5.25 13.97
CA ASP A 118 -44.77 -4.45 15.04
C ASP A 118 -44.74 -5.26 16.34
N ALA A 119 -43.55 -5.65 16.78
CA ALA A 119 -43.37 -6.36 18.06
C ALA A 119 -43.31 -5.41 19.27
N ARG A 120 -43.23 -4.08 19.05
CA ARG A 120 -43.26 -3.04 20.09
C ARG A 120 -42.19 -3.17 21.17
N GLY A 121 -41.10 -3.89 20.89
CA GLY A 121 -40.04 -4.21 21.85
C GLY A 121 -40.46 -5.23 22.91
N ALA A 122 -41.57 -5.95 22.70
CA ALA A 122 -42.13 -6.88 23.69
C ALA A 122 -41.70 -8.35 23.45
N SER A 123 -41.29 -8.69 22.23
CA SER A 123 -40.87 -10.05 21.87
C SER A 123 -40.09 -10.08 20.55
N ARG A 124 -39.45 -11.22 20.29
CA ARG A 124 -39.06 -11.62 18.93
C ARG A 124 -40.31 -11.68 18.03
N VAL A 125 -40.18 -11.47 16.72
CA VAL A 125 -41.31 -11.57 15.78
C VAL A 125 -41.54 -13.01 15.38
N PHE A 126 -40.51 -13.67 14.83
CA PHE A 126 -40.58 -15.05 14.33
C PHE A 126 -39.47 -15.90 14.93
N ASP A 127 -39.80 -17.15 15.23
CA ASP A 127 -38.83 -18.18 15.56
C ASP A 127 -39.06 -19.38 14.62
N VAL A 128 -38.08 -19.64 13.76
CA VAL A 128 -38.16 -20.69 12.75
C VAL A 128 -37.38 -21.90 13.25
N ALA A 129 -38.08 -22.97 13.57
CA ALA A 129 -37.49 -24.21 14.05
C ALA A 129 -36.74 -24.94 12.93
N ASP A 130 -35.89 -25.90 13.30
CA ASP A 130 -35.30 -26.87 12.37
C ASP A 130 -36.41 -27.58 11.56
N GLY A 131 -36.18 -27.74 10.26
CA GLY A 131 -37.17 -28.21 9.28
C GLY A 131 -38.30 -27.22 8.95
N GLY A 132 -38.44 -26.12 9.69
CA GLY A 132 -39.38 -25.04 9.41
C GLY A 132 -38.94 -24.17 8.24
N ARG A 133 -39.91 -23.58 7.52
CA ARG A 133 -39.64 -22.71 6.38
C ARG A 133 -40.51 -21.46 6.39
N LEU A 134 -39.86 -20.29 6.35
CA LEU A 134 -40.51 -18.99 6.32
C LEU A 134 -40.07 -18.15 5.13
N VAL A 135 -41.00 -17.85 4.22
CA VAL A 135 -40.80 -16.88 3.14
C VAL A 135 -41.58 -15.60 3.45
N LEU A 136 -40.88 -14.51 3.74
CA LEU A 136 -41.48 -13.18 3.97
C LEU A 136 -41.29 -12.30 2.74
N LYS A 137 -42.39 -11.79 2.20
CA LYS A 137 -42.39 -10.88 1.05
C LYS A 137 -42.98 -9.53 1.44
N GLN A 138 -42.25 -8.45 1.15
CA GLN A 138 -42.68 -7.07 1.35
C GLN A 138 -43.17 -6.81 2.78
N ALA A 139 -42.49 -7.39 3.78
CA ALA A 139 -42.85 -7.17 5.18
C ALA A 139 -42.09 -5.98 5.77
N ARG A 140 -42.67 -5.33 6.78
CA ARG A 140 -41.94 -4.37 7.63
C ARG A 140 -41.96 -4.88 9.06
N LEU A 141 -40.89 -5.57 9.47
CA LEU A 141 -40.71 -6.01 10.85
C LEU A 141 -40.10 -4.86 11.64
N VAL A 142 -40.71 -4.51 12.77
CA VAL A 142 -40.32 -3.31 13.53
C VAL A 142 -40.30 -3.64 15.00
N LYS A 143 -39.24 -3.20 15.69
CA LYS A 143 -39.09 -3.32 17.14
C LYS A 143 -39.23 -4.75 17.64
N GLY A 144 -38.56 -5.70 16.97
CA GLY A 144 -38.34 -7.02 17.54
C GLY A 144 -37.40 -6.93 18.73
N ALA A 145 -37.66 -7.67 19.79
CA ALA A 145 -36.77 -7.76 20.95
C ALA A 145 -36.67 -9.21 21.40
N ALA A 146 -35.51 -9.84 21.18
CA ALA A 146 -35.28 -11.19 21.69
C ALA A 146 -35.39 -11.21 23.23
N PRO A 147 -35.81 -12.33 23.85
CA PRO A 147 -35.65 -12.51 25.29
C PRO A 147 -34.20 -12.23 25.71
N THR A 148 -33.99 -11.72 26.92
CA THR A 148 -32.65 -11.34 27.39
C THR A 148 -31.69 -12.52 27.35
N GLY A 149 -30.53 -12.34 26.70
CA GLY A 149 -29.51 -13.37 26.50
C GLY A 149 -29.73 -14.27 25.28
N GLU A 150 -30.83 -14.09 24.54
CA GLU A 150 -31.10 -14.83 23.31
C GLU A 150 -30.77 -14.02 22.04
N ASN A 151 -30.60 -14.74 20.92
CA ASN A 151 -30.26 -14.18 19.63
C ASN A 151 -31.50 -13.79 18.80
N GLY A 152 -31.30 -13.00 17.74
CA GLY A 152 -32.31 -12.80 16.70
C GLY A 152 -33.45 -11.89 17.15
N GLY A 153 -33.23 -10.58 17.19
CA GLY A 153 -34.20 -9.63 17.74
C GLY A 153 -35.54 -9.65 17.00
N ALA A 154 -35.54 -9.72 15.67
CA ALA A 154 -36.77 -9.93 14.90
C ALA A 154 -36.99 -11.40 14.54
N ILE A 155 -35.95 -12.10 14.09
CA ILE A 155 -36.03 -13.47 13.61
C ILE A 155 -34.90 -14.30 14.22
N ARG A 156 -35.23 -15.45 14.79
CA ARG A 156 -34.28 -16.54 15.04
C ARG A 156 -34.64 -17.69 14.10
N SER A 157 -33.65 -18.34 13.50
CA SER A 157 -33.87 -19.40 12.53
C SER A 157 -32.87 -20.54 12.69
N ALA A 158 -33.37 -21.75 12.90
CA ALA A 158 -32.64 -23.00 12.67
C ALA A 158 -33.10 -23.71 11.38
N GLY A 159 -34.07 -23.15 10.65
CA GLY A 159 -34.62 -23.68 9.40
C GLY A 159 -34.28 -22.84 8.17
N GLU A 160 -35.20 -22.78 7.19
CA GLU A 160 -35.07 -21.96 5.99
C GLU A 160 -35.81 -20.63 6.13
N VAL A 161 -35.11 -19.49 5.99
CA VAL A 161 -35.71 -18.16 5.94
C VAL A 161 -35.38 -17.48 4.62
N VAL A 162 -36.42 -16.99 3.94
CA VAL A 162 -36.29 -16.19 2.71
C VAL A 162 -37.00 -14.85 2.87
N LEU A 163 -36.25 -13.76 2.85
CA LEU A 163 -36.75 -12.39 2.89
C LEU A 163 -36.66 -11.76 1.49
N ARG A 164 -37.77 -11.22 0.99
CA ARG A 164 -37.81 -10.52 -0.32
C ARG A 164 -38.52 -9.17 -0.19
N GLY A 165 -37.82 -8.07 -0.46
CA GLY A 165 -38.41 -6.73 -0.33
C GLY A 165 -38.78 -6.37 1.11
N THR A 166 -38.16 -7.02 2.09
CA THR A 166 -38.54 -6.89 3.51
C THR A 166 -37.66 -5.86 4.21
N THR A 167 -38.25 -5.08 5.11
CA THR A 167 -37.51 -4.18 6.01
C THR A 167 -37.55 -4.74 7.42
N ILE A 168 -36.40 -4.86 8.07
CA ILE A 168 -36.28 -5.09 9.52
C ILE A 168 -35.58 -3.87 10.13
N ARG A 169 -36.20 -3.27 11.14
CA ARG A 169 -35.61 -2.09 11.78
C ARG A 169 -35.89 -1.97 13.27
N ALA A 170 -34.97 -1.29 13.95
CA ALA A 170 -35.05 -1.00 15.38
C ALA A 170 -35.26 -2.27 16.21
N SER A 171 -34.73 -3.40 15.74
CA SER A 171 -34.79 -4.67 16.46
C SER A 171 -33.54 -4.85 17.29
N VAL A 172 -33.70 -5.49 18.45
CA VAL A 172 -32.66 -5.57 19.47
C VAL A 172 -32.49 -7.01 19.97
N ALA A 173 -31.25 -7.40 20.20
CA ALA A 173 -30.86 -8.60 20.94
C ALA A 173 -29.96 -8.17 22.10
N GLU A 174 -30.47 -8.25 23.34
CA GLU A 174 -29.81 -7.70 24.53
C GLU A 174 -29.48 -8.76 25.56
N GLY A 175 -28.39 -8.56 26.29
CA GLY A 175 -27.91 -9.44 27.36
C GLY A 175 -26.66 -10.21 26.98
N THR A 176 -26.01 -10.83 27.97
CA THR A 176 -24.76 -11.58 27.76
C THR A 176 -24.95 -12.65 26.69
N GLY A 177 -24.13 -12.60 25.65
CA GLY A 177 -24.16 -13.57 24.54
C GLY A 177 -25.13 -13.24 23.40
N ALA A 178 -26.03 -12.27 23.55
CA ALA A 178 -27.09 -11.96 22.60
C ALA A 178 -26.56 -11.33 21.30
N SER A 179 -26.84 -11.99 20.17
CA SER A 179 -26.38 -11.60 18.83
C SER A 179 -27.51 -11.51 17.80
N GLY A 180 -27.24 -10.88 16.65
CA GLY A 180 -28.19 -10.82 15.55
C GLY A 180 -29.37 -9.90 15.86
N GLY A 181 -29.13 -8.60 15.96
CA GLY A 181 -30.16 -7.63 16.37
C GLY A 181 -31.41 -7.68 15.48
N ALA A 182 -31.25 -7.96 14.19
CA ALA A 182 -32.35 -8.30 13.30
C ALA A 182 -32.59 -9.81 13.23
N ILE A 183 -31.57 -10.58 12.84
CA ILE A 183 -31.70 -11.99 12.47
C ILE A 183 -30.56 -12.79 13.10
N ALA A 184 -30.89 -13.96 13.65
CA ALA A 184 -29.91 -15.00 13.95
C ALA A 184 -30.22 -16.25 13.12
N ASN A 185 -29.25 -16.68 12.31
CA ASN A 185 -29.29 -17.92 11.55
C ASN A 185 -28.39 -18.96 12.23
N GLU A 186 -28.98 -19.98 12.84
CA GLU A 186 -28.34 -20.98 13.68
C GLU A 186 -28.36 -22.33 12.94
N ALA A 187 -27.34 -22.57 12.11
CA ALA A 187 -27.16 -23.70 11.21
C ALA A 187 -28.19 -23.82 10.06
N GLY A 188 -29.08 -22.83 9.92
CA GLY A 188 -30.12 -22.78 8.88
C GLY A 188 -29.64 -22.23 7.53
N THR A 189 -30.61 -22.02 6.64
CA THR A 189 -30.41 -21.35 5.34
C THR A 189 -31.12 -20.00 5.34
N LEU A 190 -30.37 -18.91 5.17
CA LEU A 190 -30.91 -17.55 5.13
C LEU A 190 -30.66 -16.91 3.76
N LEU A 191 -31.73 -16.50 3.07
CA LEU A 191 -31.66 -15.65 1.89
C LEU A 191 -32.35 -14.30 2.17
N VAL A 192 -31.60 -13.21 2.04
CA VAL A 192 -32.11 -11.84 2.15
C VAL A 192 -31.93 -11.15 0.80
N SER A 193 -33.03 -10.78 0.16
CA SER A 193 -33.01 -10.22 -1.19
C SER A 193 -33.84 -8.94 -1.32
N GLY A 194 -33.27 -7.91 -1.96
CA GLY A 194 -33.96 -6.63 -2.20
C GLY A 194 -34.46 -5.98 -0.90
N SER A 195 -33.78 -6.23 0.22
CA SER A 195 -34.30 -5.99 1.57
C SER A 195 -33.45 -4.96 2.32
N VAL A 196 -33.97 -4.45 3.45
CA VAL A 196 -33.31 -3.43 4.26
C VAL A 196 -33.25 -3.86 5.71
N LEU A 197 -32.06 -3.97 6.27
CA LEU A 197 -31.79 -4.20 7.69
C LEU A 197 -31.17 -2.93 8.26
N ARG A 198 -31.97 -2.16 9.02
CA ARG A 198 -31.57 -0.83 9.46
C ARG A 198 -31.73 -0.58 10.96
N GLY A 199 -30.72 0.01 11.59
CA GLY A 199 -30.87 0.50 12.96
C GLY A 199 -31.15 -0.63 13.94
N ASN A 200 -30.59 -1.81 13.70
CA ASN A 200 -30.71 -2.95 14.60
C ASN A 200 -29.46 -3.04 15.47
N SER A 201 -29.62 -3.56 16.68
CA SER A 201 -28.50 -3.64 17.62
C SER A 201 -28.44 -4.97 18.35
N ALA A 202 -27.23 -5.44 18.58
CA ALA A 202 -26.94 -6.61 19.40
C ALA A 202 -25.96 -6.27 20.51
N THR A 203 -26.03 -6.93 21.67
CA THR A 203 -25.01 -6.77 22.71
C THR A 203 -23.66 -7.34 22.26
N ARG A 204 -23.66 -8.55 21.68
CA ARG A 204 -22.43 -9.30 21.38
C ARG A 204 -21.91 -9.12 19.96
N ALA A 205 -22.69 -9.54 18.97
CA ALA A 205 -22.21 -9.62 17.60
C ALA A 205 -23.35 -9.55 16.58
N GLY A 206 -23.03 -9.17 15.35
CA GLY A 206 -23.99 -9.14 14.26
C GLY A 206 -25.10 -8.14 14.53
N GLY A 207 -24.80 -6.84 14.50
CA GLY A 207 -25.78 -5.80 14.84
C GLY A 207 -27.08 -5.95 14.03
N ALA A 208 -26.97 -6.36 12.75
CA ALA A 208 -28.10 -6.90 11.99
C ALA A 208 -28.17 -8.43 12.05
N ILE A 209 -27.14 -9.13 11.57
CA ILE A 209 -27.19 -10.57 11.35
C ILE A 209 -26.09 -11.28 12.13
N GLU A 210 -26.46 -12.28 12.92
CA GLU A 210 -25.55 -13.34 13.35
C GLU A 210 -25.79 -14.57 12.47
N ALA A 211 -24.75 -15.04 11.79
CA ALA A 211 -24.73 -16.33 11.12
C ALA A 211 -23.87 -17.29 11.94
N VAL A 212 -24.45 -18.39 12.42
CA VAL A 212 -23.76 -19.45 13.15
C VAL A 212 -23.84 -20.69 12.29
N GLU A 213 -22.74 -21.05 11.64
CA GLU A 213 -22.74 -22.14 10.65
C GLU A 213 -23.80 -21.94 9.53
N GLY A 214 -24.03 -22.98 8.72
CA GLY A 214 -25.02 -22.95 7.65
C GLY A 214 -24.69 -21.96 6.53
N GLU A 215 -25.73 -21.49 5.83
CA GLU A 215 -25.61 -20.69 4.61
C GLU A 215 -26.37 -19.38 4.77
N THR A 216 -25.70 -18.24 4.57
CA THR A 216 -26.34 -16.92 4.58
C THR A 216 -26.00 -16.14 3.30
N THR A 217 -27.02 -15.77 2.54
CA THR A 217 -26.89 -15.05 1.27
C THR A 217 -27.65 -13.73 1.31
N LEU A 218 -26.96 -12.63 1.01
CA LEU A 218 -27.52 -11.29 0.84
C LEU A 218 -27.37 -10.87 -0.62
N ILE A 219 -28.48 -10.49 -1.25
CA ILE A 219 -28.51 -10.00 -2.64
C ILE A 219 -29.26 -8.67 -2.68
N GLU A 220 -28.69 -7.62 -3.27
CA GLU A 220 -29.38 -6.31 -3.40
C GLU A 220 -29.93 -5.82 -2.05
N THR A 221 -29.18 -6.06 -0.98
CA THR A 221 -29.62 -5.82 0.39
C THR A 221 -28.88 -4.64 0.99
N ARG A 222 -29.58 -3.83 1.80
CA ARG A 222 -29.01 -2.71 2.54
C ARG A 222 -28.88 -3.09 4.01
N VAL A 223 -27.66 -3.26 4.50
CA VAL A 223 -27.33 -3.46 5.92
C VAL A 223 -26.74 -2.16 6.43
N ILE A 224 -27.57 -1.33 7.06
CA ILE A 224 -27.20 0.06 7.35
C ILE A 224 -27.49 0.50 8.79
N GLU A 225 -26.64 1.34 9.36
CA GLU A 225 -26.84 1.92 10.70
C GLU A 225 -27.03 0.87 11.81
N ASN A 226 -26.44 -0.33 11.67
CA ASN A 226 -26.55 -1.37 12.70
C ASN A 226 -25.35 -1.31 13.64
N SER A 227 -25.53 -1.75 14.88
CA SER A 227 -24.49 -1.61 15.90
C SER A 227 -24.36 -2.78 16.86
N THR A 228 -23.16 -2.97 17.40
CA THR A 228 -22.91 -3.90 18.52
C THR A 228 -22.54 -3.16 19.80
N GLY A 229 -22.77 -3.80 20.95
CA GLY A 229 -22.26 -3.37 22.26
C GLY A 229 -20.84 -3.87 22.54
N ALA A 230 -20.32 -3.60 23.74
CA ALA A 230 -18.89 -3.70 24.05
C ALA A 230 -18.29 -5.11 24.25
N GLU A 231 -19.09 -6.18 24.37
CA GLU A 231 -18.56 -7.52 24.70
C GLU A 231 -19.13 -8.64 23.84
N PRO A 232 -18.28 -9.34 23.04
CA PRO A 232 -17.07 -8.87 22.37
C PRO A 232 -17.25 -7.70 21.39
N GLY A 233 -18.44 -7.50 20.81
CA GLY A 233 -18.73 -6.33 19.99
C GLY A 233 -18.36 -6.41 18.51
N ASN A 234 -18.49 -7.58 17.88
CA ASN A 234 -17.98 -7.85 16.53
C ASN A 234 -19.06 -7.81 15.44
N GLY A 235 -18.73 -7.35 14.23
CA GLY A 235 -19.65 -7.40 13.07
C GLY A 235 -20.83 -6.45 13.23
N GLY A 236 -20.60 -5.14 13.11
CA GLY A 236 -21.67 -4.13 13.28
C GLY A 236 -22.87 -4.37 12.36
N GLY A 237 -22.62 -4.79 11.12
CA GLY A 237 -23.65 -5.29 10.21
C GLY A 237 -23.90 -6.79 10.36
N LEU A 238 -22.92 -7.62 9.99
CA LEU A 238 -23.05 -9.08 9.96
C LEU A 238 -21.80 -9.76 10.56
N HIS A 239 -22.03 -10.76 11.39
CA HIS A 239 -20.99 -11.58 12.00
C HIS A 239 -21.20 -13.07 11.66
N LEU A 240 -20.16 -13.74 11.16
CA LEU A 240 -20.16 -15.17 10.89
C LEU A 240 -19.34 -15.93 11.95
N THR A 241 -20.01 -16.78 12.70
CA THR A 241 -19.42 -17.72 13.67
C THR A 241 -19.29 -19.12 13.08
N GLY A 242 -18.10 -19.73 13.22
CA GLY A 242 -17.85 -21.13 12.84
C GLY A 242 -17.76 -21.37 11.33
N ALA A 243 -17.90 -22.63 10.93
CA ALA A 243 -17.58 -23.11 9.58
C ALA A 243 -18.67 -22.81 8.50
N GLY A 244 -19.52 -21.81 8.74
CA GLY A 244 -20.58 -21.44 7.81
C GLY A 244 -20.05 -20.71 6.58
N THR A 245 -20.94 -20.49 5.62
CA THR A 245 -20.67 -19.66 4.45
C THR A 245 -21.55 -18.42 4.40
N VAL A 246 -20.96 -17.30 4.01
CA VAL A 246 -21.67 -16.05 3.78
C VAL A 246 -21.35 -15.53 2.38
N SER A 247 -22.39 -15.15 1.64
CA SER A 247 -22.26 -14.45 0.37
C SER A 247 -23.03 -13.13 0.38
N VAL A 248 -22.34 -12.02 0.16
CA VAL A 248 -22.92 -10.68 0.06
C VAL A 248 -22.71 -10.16 -1.36
N GLN A 249 -23.80 -9.99 -2.09
CA GLN A 249 -23.77 -9.71 -3.53
C GLN A 249 -24.58 -8.46 -3.87
N SER A 250 -24.02 -7.58 -4.70
CA SER A 250 -24.74 -6.40 -5.22
C SER A 250 -25.41 -5.56 -4.13
N SER A 251 -24.78 -5.46 -2.96
CA SER A 251 -25.41 -4.97 -1.72
C SER A 251 -24.75 -3.68 -1.22
N TRP A 252 -25.34 -3.10 -0.18
CA TRP A 252 -24.79 -1.93 0.53
C TRP A 252 -24.64 -2.26 2.01
N VAL A 253 -23.43 -2.12 2.55
CA VAL A 253 -23.11 -2.25 3.98
C VAL A 253 -22.57 -0.90 4.43
N ALA A 254 -23.40 -0.08 5.09
CA ALA A 254 -23.03 1.31 5.35
C ALA A 254 -23.35 1.80 6.75
N ASP A 255 -22.49 2.66 7.28
CA ASP A 255 -22.72 3.36 8.55
C ASP A 255 -22.96 2.39 9.73
N ASN A 256 -22.40 1.17 9.68
CA ASN A 256 -22.49 0.22 10.77
C ASN A 256 -21.34 0.43 11.75
N THR A 257 -21.57 0.14 13.03
CA THR A 257 -20.57 0.33 14.10
C THR A 257 -20.37 -0.94 14.90
N ALA A 258 -19.14 -1.42 14.94
CA ALA A 258 -18.70 -2.48 15.85
C ALA A 258 -17.93 -1.87 17.01
N SER A 259 -18.26 -2.25 18.24
CA SER A 259 -17.48 -1.82 19.42
C SER A 259 -16.06 -2.39 19.46
N ALA A 260 -15.77 -3.45 18.68
CA ALA A 260 -14.43 -4.04 18.56
C ALA A 260 -13.98 -4.21 17.11
N GLU A 261 -14.47 -5.24 16.41
CA GLU A 261 -13.93 -5.68 15.12
C GLU A 261 -15.00 -5.73 14.02
N GLY A 262 -14.62 -5.49 12.77
CA GLY A 262 -15.49 -5.70 11.62
C GLY A 262 -16.70 -4.77 11.65
N GLY A 263 -16.48 -3.45 11.52
CA GLY A 263 -17.57 -2.47 11.62
C GLY A 263 -18.75 -2.79 10.71
N GLY A 264 -18.46 -3.23 9.48
CA GLY A 264 -19.45 -3.79 8.56
C GLY A 264 -19.65 -5.29 8.75
N LEU A 265 -18.63 -6.08 8.42
CA LEU A 265 -18.69 -7.54 8.25
C LEU A 265 -17.54 -8.23 9.00
N TRP A 266 -17.80 -9.41 9.56
CA TRP A 266 -16.81 -10.18 10.33
C TRP A 266 -16.86 -11.67 9.95
N ASN A 267 -15.69 -12.27 9.69
CA ASN A 267 -15.51 -13.68 9.33
C ASN A 267 -14.66 -14.44 10.36
N SER A 268 -15.08 -15.66 10.73
CA SER A 268 -14.38 -16.51 11.70
C SER A 268 -13.24 -17.34 11.10
N ALA A 269 -12.43 -17.94 11.97
CA ALA A 269 -11.31 -18.84 11.65
C ALA A 269 -11.63 -20.02 10.73
N THR A 270 -12.88 -20.46 10.68
CA THR A 270 -13.29 -21.56 9.80
C THR A 270 -14.33 -21.15 8.78
N GLY A 271 -14.70 -19.86 8.76
CA GLY A 271 -15.73 -19.32 7.89
C GLY A 271 -15.24 -19.07 6.46
N THR A 272 -16.15 -19.22 5.50
CA THR A 272 -15.95 -18.81 4.10
C THR A 272 -16.84 -17.62 3.79
N PHE A 273 -16.24 -16.48 3.42
CA PHE A 273 -16.96 -15.23 3.24
C PHE A 273 -16.65 -14.63 1.86
N THR A 274 -17.69 -14.40 1.07
CA THR A 274 -17.58 -13.80 -0.26
C THR A 274 -18.35 -12.49 -0.31
N VAL A 275 -17.69 -11.42 -0.74
CA VAL A 275 -18.26 -10.10 -0.98
C VAL A 275 -18.07 -9.75 -2.45
N ASP A 276 -19.16 -9.66 -3.22
CA ASP A 276 -19.10 -9.37 -4.66
C ASP A 276 -20.00 -8.19 -5.04
N ARG A 277 -19.49 -7.27 -5.86
CA ARG A 277 -20.23 -6.10 -6.36
C ARG A 277 -20.91 -5.28 -5.26
N THR A 278 -20.29 -5.22 -4.09
CA THR A 278 -20.90 -4.62 -2.89
C THR A 278 -20.18 -3.34 -2.54
N VAL A 279 -20.93 -2.36 -2.04
CA VAL A 279 -20.38 -1.11 -1.49
C VAL A 279 -20.37 -1.20 0.02
N LEU A 280 -19.19 -1.05 0.63
CA LEU A 280 -18.98 -0.98 2.06
C LEU A 280 -18.48 0.42 2.41
N MET A 281 -19.30 1.24 3.07
CA MET A 281 -18.94 2.64 3.30
C MET A 281 -19.18 3.11 4.72
N ASN A 282 -18.27 3.96 5.21
CA ASN A 282 -18.38 4.64 6.51
C ASN A 282 -18.66 3.69 7.69
N ASN A 283 -18.24 2.43 7.58
CA ASN A 283 -18.36 1.50 8.69
C ASN A 283 -17.22 1.76 9.68
N VAL A 284 -17.50 1.57 10.97
CA VAL A 284 -16.60 1.95 12.06
C VAL A 284 -16.33 0.75 12.97
N ALA A 285 -15.06 0.45 13.21
CA ALA A 285 -14.60 -0.45 14.26
C ALA A 285 -13.93 0.37 15.38
N GLU A 286 -14.44 0.27 16.61
CA GLU A 286 -14.01 1.09 17.74
C GLU A 286 -13.02 0.37 18.68
N GLY A 287 -12.61 -0.85 18.32
CA GLY A 287 -11.74 -1.68 19.15
C GLY A 287 -10.38 -1.06 19.41
N VAL A 288 -9.95 -1.11 20.67
CA VAL A 288 -8.80 -0.34 21.17
C VAL A 288 -7.45 -1.01 20.96
N ALA A 289 -7.43 -2.32 20.72
CA ALA A 289 -6.21 -3.10 20.54
C ALA A 289 -5.75 -3.16 19.07
N ALA A 290 -4.48 -3.52 18.86
CA ALA A 290 -3.85 -3.54 17.54
C ALA A 290 -4.49 -4.55 16.57
N ASP A 291 -5.01 -5.64 17.10
CA ASP A 291 -5.73 -6.68 16.39
C ASP A 291 -7.24 -6.42 16.33
N GLN A 292 -7.72 -5.27 16.82
CA GLN A 292 -9.14 -4.91 16.78
C GLN A 292 -9.35 -3.79 15.76
N GLY A 293 -9.97 -4.12 14.63
CA GLY A 293 -10.09 -3.18 13.52
C GLY A 293 -10.90 -3.73 12.36
N GLY A 294 -10.51 -3.41 11.12
CA GLY A 294 -11.27 -3.81 9.94
C GLY A 294 -12.57 -3.05 9.83
N GLY A 295 -12.50 -1.72 9.72
CA GLY A 295 -13.68 -0.84 9.77
C GLY A 295 -14.80 -1.32 8.83
N ALA A 296 -14.45 -1.80 7.63
CA ALA A 296 -15.39 -2.49 6.75
C ALA A 296 -15.49 -3.98 7.06
N LEU A 297 -14.34 -4.67 7.08
CA LEU A 297 -14.23 -6.13 7.05
C LEU A 297 -13.13 -6.63 7.99
N TYR A 298 -13.44 -7.64 8.78
CA TYR A 298 -12.47 -8.36 9.60
C TYR A 298 -12.47 -9.85 9.26
N ASN A 299 -11.28 -10.44 9.08
CA ASN A 299 -11.10 -11.86 8.82
C ASN A 299 -10.20 -12.51 9.88
N ASP A 300 -10.77 -13.39 10.70
CA ASP A 300 -10.11 -14.03 11.85
C ASP A 300 -9.57 -15.42 11.52
N GLY A 301 -8.73 -15.58 10.50
CA GLY A 301 -8.16 -16.87 10.13
C GLY A 301 -8.93 -17.62 9.05
N GLY A 302 -10.14 -17.16 8.70
CA GLY A 302 -10.97 -17.76 7.66
C GLY A 302 -10.54 -17.43 6.23
N ALA A 303 -11.39 -17.81 5.28
CA ALA A 303 -11.23 -17.47 3.87
C ALA A 303 -12.17 -16.31 3.49
N LEU A 304 -11.59 -15.16 3.11
CA LEU A 304 -12.32 -13.97 2.68
C LEU A 304 -11.99 -13.63 1.23
N THR A 305 -13.02 -13.53 0.40
CA THR A 305 -12.91 -13.11 -1.01
C THR A 305 -13.72 -11.84 -1.24
N VAL A 306 -13.10 -10.80 -1.80
CA VAL A 306 -13.73 -9.51 -2.12
C VAL A 306 -13.53 -9.23 -3.61
N THR A 307 -14.62 -9.18 -4.39
CA THR A 307 -14.53 -8.99 -5.84
C THR A 307 -15.42 -7.84 -6.32
N ARG A 308 -14.91 -7.03 -7.27
CA ARG A 308 -15.69 -5.96 -7.92
C ARG A 308 -16.40 -5.01 -6.95
N SER A 309 -15.84 -4.80 -5.77
CA SER A 309 -16.48 -4.11 -4.66
C SER A 309 -15.79 -2.77 -4.37
N SER A 310 -16.48 -1.89 -3.65
CA SER A 310 -15.91 -0.61 -3.20
C SER A 310 -15.97 -0.52 -1.69
N LEU A 311 -14.82 -0.25 -1.06
CA LEU A 311 -14.67 -0.02 0.37
C LEU A 311 -14.22 1.43 0.59
N GLU A 312 -15.15 2.27 1.02
CA GLU A 312 -14.97 3.73 1.01
C GLU A 312 -15.15 4.36 2.41
N GLY A 313 -14.18 5.15 2.87
CA GLY A 313 -14.36 5.95 4.09
C GLY A 313 -14.53 5.14 5.37
N ASN A 314 -14.15 3.87 5.39
CA ASN A 314 -14.27 3.02 6.58
C ASN A 314 -13.15 3.32 7.57
N ARG A 315 -13.43 3.15 8.87
CA ARG A 315 -12.59 3.68 9.93
C ARG A 315 -12.35 2.67 11.05
N ALA A 316 -11.08 2.47 11.40
CA ALA A 316 -10.68 1.83 12.66
C ALA A 316 -10.29 2.94 13.66
N THR A 317 -11.21 3.29 14.57
CA THR A 317 -11.13 4.51 15.40
C THR A 317 -10.64 4.27 16.81
N GLY A 318 -10.50 3.01 17.25
CA GLY A 318 -9.91 2.74 18.55
C GLY A 318 -8.43 3.12 18.60
N THR A 319 -7.90 3.27 19.81
CA THR A 319 -6.58 3.90 20.02
C THR A 319 -5.43 3.22 19.30
N ALA A 320 -5.48 1.89 19.16
CA ALA A 320 -4.55 1.12 18.34
C ALA A 320 -5.26 0.44 17.15
N GLY A 321 -6.43 0.93 16.72
CA GLY A 321 -7.19 0.29 15.66
C GLY A 321 -6.46 0.25 14.32
N SER A 322 -6.62 -0.85 13.59
CA SER A 322 -5.87 -1.19 12.36
C SER A 322 -6.79 -1.60 11.22
N GLY A 323 -6.36 -1.51 9.98
CA GLY A 323 -7.16 -1.97 8.84
C GLY A 323 -8.42 -1.13 8.69
N GLY A 324 -8.30 0.14 8.30
CA GLY A 324 -9.46 1.03 8.18
C GLY A 324 -10.53 0.45 7.24
N GLY A 325 -10.09 -0.14 6.12
CA GLY A 325 -10.92 -0.97 5.26
C GLY A 325 -11.00 -2.42 5.75
N ILE A 326 -9.90 -3.17 5.62
CA ILE A 326 -9.85 -4.61 5.89
C ILE A 326 -8.76 -4.91 6.93
N LEU A 327 -9.05 -5.81 7.87
CA LEU A 327 -8.03 -6.45 8.70
C LEU A 327 -8.07 -7.97 8.46
N ASN A 328 -6.94 -8.52 7.99
CA ASN A 328 -6.75 -9.96 7.78
C ASN A 328 -5.77 -10.52 8.82
N ASN A 329 -6.30 -11.26 9.79
CA ASN A 329 -5.53 -11.86 10.87
C ASN A 329 -5.48 -13.38 10.69
N LEU A 330 -4.29 -13.96 10.45
CA LEU A 330 -4.06 -15.40 10.28
C LEU A 330 -4.75 -16.06 9.06
N GLY A 331 -5.58 -15.32 8.31
CA GLY A 331 -6.46 -15.87 7.28
C GLY A 331 -5.95 -15.73 5.85
N THR A 332 -6.77 -16.20 4.92
CA THR A 332 -6.59 -16.00 3.49
C THR A 332 -7.52 -14.90 3.00
N LEU A 333 -6.94 -13.85 2.44
CA LEU A 333 -7.65 -12.74 1.81
C LEU A 333 -7.34 -12.69 0.31
N SER A 334 -8.37 -12.75 -0.55
CA SER A 334 -8.27 -12.40 -1.96
C SER A 334 -9.13 -11.18 -2.26
N VAL A 335 -8.52 -10.12 -2.81
CA VAL A 335 -9.22 -8.94 -3.28
C VAL A 335 -8.96 -8.78 -4.76
N GLU A 336 -10.02 -8.76 -5.58
CA GLU A 336 -9.90 -8.65 -7.02
C GLU A 336 -10.77 -7.52 -7.58
N ARG A 337 -10.20 -6.71 -8.48
CA ARG A 337 -10.93 -5.69 -9.26
C ARG A 337 -11.78 -4.78 -8.39
N SER A 338 -11.28 -4.43 -7.22
CA SER A 338 -12.01 -3.69 -6.19
C SER A 338 -11.27 -2.40 -5.84
N THR A 339 -11.98 -1.46 -5.24
CA THR A 339 -11.43 -0.18 -4.80
C THR A 339 -11.50 -0.10 -3.28
N LEU A 340 -10.39 0.26 -2.64
CA LEU A 340 -10.33 0.65 -1.24
C LEU A 340 -9.84 2.09 -1.20
N SER A 341 -10.75 3.02 -0.85
CA SER A 341 -10.45 4.44 -0.89
C SER A 341 -10.85 5.21 0.34
N GLY A 342 -10.03 6.19 0.74
CA GLY A 342 -10.34 7.09 1.85
C GLY A 342 -10.51 6.39 3.21
N ASN A 343 -10.02 5.16 3.36
CA ASN A 343 -10.13 4.42 4.60
C ASN A 343 -9.05 4.87 5.59
N THR A 344 -9.39 4.91 6.87
CA THR A 344 -8.51 5.46 7.90
C THR A 344 -8.34 4.51 9.08
N ALA A 345 -7.11 4.32 9.54
CA ALA A 345 -6.80 3.60 10.77
C ALA A 345 -5.94 4.46 11.68
N ASN A 346 -6.13 4.38 13.01
CA ASN A 346 -5.30 5.14 13.93
C ASN A 346 -3.86 4.60 14.03
N ARG A 347 -3.65 3.29 13.90
CA ARG A 347 -2.35 2.63 14.12
C ARG A 347 -1.61 2.28 12.83
N ALA A 348 -2.21 1.47 11.96
CA ALA A 348 -1.58 1.03 10.72
C ALA A 348 -2.62 0.41 9.76
N GLY A 349 -2.24 0.32 8.48
CA GLY A 349 -3.09 -0.25 7.45
C GLY A 349 -4.34 0.60 7.22
N GLY A 350 -4.17 1.83 6.73
CA GLY A 350 -5.31 2.71 6.45
C GLY A 350 -6.34 2.02 5.56
N GLY A 351 -5.87 1.41 4.47
CA GLY A 351 -6.65 0.51 3.62
C GLY A 351 -6.74 -0.90 4.20
N ILE A 352 -5.59 -1.59 4.29
CA ILE A 352 -5.50 -3.00 4.71
C ILE A 352 -4.43 -3.21 5.77
N GLU A 353 -4.79 -3.90 6.85
CA GLU A 353 -3.85 -4.53 7.77
C GLU A 353 -3.78 -6.03 7.46
N ALA A 354 -2.58 -6.53 7.17
CA ALA A 354 -2.26 -7.94 7.03
C ALA A 354 -1.29 -8.36 8.13
N ASN A 355 -1.51 -9.53 8.74
CA ASN A 355 -0.64 -10.07 9.78
C ASN A 355 0.05 -11.36 9.31
N VAL A 356 -0.34 -12.50 9.88
CA VAL A 356 0.03 -13.83 9.40
C VAL A 356 -1.02 -14.30 8.39
N GLY A 357 -0.64 -15.20 7.48
CA GLY A 357 -1.54 -15.74 6.46
C GLY A 357 -1.18 -15.24 5.06
N THR A 358 -2.16 -15.23 4.16
CA THR A 358 -1.96 -14.83 2.76
C THR A 358 -2.91 -13.71 2.39
N THR A 359 -2.42 -12.74 1.64
CA THR A 359 -3.22 -11.63 1.10
C THR A 359 -2.82 -11.38 -0.34
N THR A 360 -3.77 -11.53 -1.26
CA THR A 360 -3.55 -11.28 -2.69
C THR A 360 -4.47 -10.15 -3.13
N LEU A 361 -3.88 -9.13 -3.75
CA LEU A 361 -4.57 -8.02 -4.41
C LEU A 361 -4.34 -8.13 -5.91
N ASP A 362 -5.38 -8.34 -6.71
CA ASP A 362 -5.30 -8.44 -8.18
C ASP A 362 -6.19 -7.41 -8.87
N GLY A 363 -5.58 -6.44 -9.55
CA GLY A 363 -6.31 -5.36 -10.20
C GLY A 363 -7.04 -4.45 -9.21
N VAL A 364 -6.45 -4.22 -8.03
CA VAL A 364 -7.05 -3.44 -6.94
C VAL A 364 -6.57 -1.98 -7.01
N GLU A 365 -7.45 -1.06 -6.64
CA GLU A 365 -7.09 0.33 -6.35
C GLU A 365 -7.02 0.56 -4.83
N LEU A 366 -5.86 0.96 -4.31
CA LEU A 366 -5.68 1.46 -2.96
C LEU A 366 -5.43 2.97 -3.04
N SER A 367 -6.45 3.81 -2.84
CA SER A 367 -6.33 5.27 -3.04
C SER A 367 -6.66 6.11 -1.80
N GLY A 368 -5.82 7.08 -1.47
CA GLY A 368 -6.14 8.08 -0.44
C GLY A 368 -6.39 7.49 0.94
N ASN A 369 -5.83 6.31 1.25
CA ASN A 369 -5.97 5.69 2.56
C ASN A 369 -4.90 6.24 3.52
N ASP A 370 -5.27 6.34 4.80
CA ASP A 370 -4.48 7.05 5.81
C ASP A 370 -4.28 6.22 7.08
N ALA A 371 -3.03 6.07 7.49
CA ALA A 371 -2.65 5.57 8.81
C ALA A 371 -2.22 6.75 9.69
N GLY A 372 -2.81 6.86 10.88
CA GLY A 372 -2.60 7.96 11.83
C GLY A 372 -1.17 8.12 12.33
N GLN A 373 -0.94 9.00 13.30
CA GLN A 373 0.40 9.53 13.61
C GLN A 373 1.33 8.64 14.46
N ALA A 374 0.85 7.57 15.12
CA ALA A 374 1.73 6.71 15.93
C ALA A 374 1.18 5.29 16.13
N PRO A 375 1.95 4.23 15.83
CA PRO A 375 3.19 4.23 15.05
C PRO A 375 2.97 4.70 13.61
N GLY A 376 1.79 4.48 13.04
CA GLY A 376 1.35 5.11 11.80
C GLY A 376 1.90 4.46 10.54
N ASN A 377 1.74 3.16 10.36
CA ASN A 377 2.46 2.44 9.29
C ASN A 377 1.52 2.02 8.15
N GLY A 378 1.98 2.04 6.90
CA GLY A 378 1.25 1.47 5.75
C GLY A 378 -0.09 2.14 5.47
N GLY A 379 -0.08 3.27 4.76
CA GLY A 379 -1.31 4.02 4.47
C GLY A 379 -2.28 3.20 3.62
N GLY A 380 -1.76 2.64 2.52
CA GLY A 380 -2.49 1.68 1.68
C GLY A 380 -2.57 0.30 2.33
N LEU A 381 -1.42 -0.31 2.62
CA LEU A 381 -1.33 -1.64 3.22
C LEU A 381 -0.17 -1.76 4.20
N HIS A 382 -0.42 -2.40 5.34
CA HIS A 382 0.58 -2.74 6.35
C HIS A 382 0.65 -4.26 6.57
N LEU A 383 1.81 -4.87 6.35
CA LEU A 383 2.09 -6.28 6.66
C LEU A 383 2.90 -6.39 7.95
N THR A 384 2.23 -6.52 9.10
CA THR A 384 2.87 -6.48 10.43
C THR A 384 3.58 -7.77 10.84
N GLY A 385 3.24 -8.91 10.24
CA GLY A 385 3.67 -10.24 10.68
C GLY A 385 4.37 -11.04 9.59
N ALA A 386 4.61 -12.32 9.87
CA ALA A 386 5.27 -13.26 8.95
C ALA A 386 4.36 -13.79 7.83
N GLY A 387 3.41 -12.97 7.37
CA GLY A 387 2.51 -13.29 6.26
C GLY A 387 3.14 -13.08 4.89
N THR A 388 2.39 -13.47 3.86
CA THR A 388 2.72 -13.23 2.46
C THR A 388 1.69 -12.33 1.81
N VAL A 389 2.14 -11.24 1.20
CA VAL A 389 1.31 -10.29 0.46
C VAL A 389 1.77 -10.24 -1.00
N GLU A 390 0.81 -10.38 -1.92
CA GLU A 390 1.02 -10.17 -3.34
C GLU A 390 0.14 -9.03 -3.85
N VAL A 391 0.76 -8.01 -4.45
CA VAL A 391 0.10 -6.84 -5.06
C VAL A 391 0.32 -6.91 -6.57
N LEU A 392 -0.68 -7.40 -7.29
CA LEU A 392 -0.62 -7.75 -8.71
C LEU A 392 -1.46 -6.77 -9.54
N GLN A 393 -0.87 -6.21 -10.60
CA GLN A 393 -1.59 -5.40 -11.59
C GLN A 393 -2.46 -4.30 -10.97
N SER A 394 -2.02 -3.77 -9.84
CA SER A 394 -2.81 -2.91 -8.96
C SER A 394 -2.28 -1.48 -9.00
N THR A 395 -3.08 -0.56 -8.49
CA THR A 395 -2.73 0.86 -8.38
C THR A 395 -2.80 1.25 -6.90
N VAL A 396 -1.75 1.90 -6.40
CA VAL A 396 -1.61 2.34 -5.01
C VAL A 396 -1.26 3.82 -5.04
N THR A 397 -2.26 4.67 -4.77
CA THR A 397 -2.14 6.11 -5.00
C THR A 397 -2.50 6.97 -3.81
N ASP A 398 -1.79 8.08 -3.64
CA ASP A 398 -2.12 9.13 -2.67
C ASP A 398 -2.31 8.64 -1.22
N ASN A 399 -1.71 7.50 -0.85
CA ASN A 399 -1.83 6.97 0.50
C ASN A 399 -0.81 7.65 1.43
N THR A 400 -1.20 7.85 2.68
CA THR A 400 -0.39 8.56 3.68
C THR A 400 -0.19 7.73 4.94
N ALA A 401 1.03 7.76 5.47
CA ALA A 401 1.41 7.15 6.73
C ALA A 401 2.63 7.88 7.32
N VAL A 402 3.01 7.55 8.55
CA VAL A 402 4.32 7.89 9.12
C VAL A 402 5.41 7.12 8.37
N GLU A 403 5.27 5.80 8.26
CA GLU A 403 6.20 4.91 7.53
C GLU A 403 5.46 4.16 6.42
N GLY A 404 6.05 4.06 5.23
CA GLY A 404 5.43 3.30 4.13
C GLY A 404 4.10 3.90 3.69
N GLY A 405 4.12 5.07 3.05
CA GLY A 405 2.89 5.77 2.64
C GLY A 405 1.94 4.86 1.86
N GLY A 406 2.46 4.17 0.86
CA GLY A 406 1.75 3.13 0.12
C GLY A 406 1.71 1.79 0.86
N LEU A 407 2.85 1.10 0.90
CA LEU A 407 2.97 -0.28 1.38
C LEU A 407 4.07 -0.39 2.45
N TRP A 408 3.84 -1.23 3.46
CA TRP A 408 4.79 -1.49 4.53
C TRP A 408 4.95 -2.99 4.78
N ASN A 409 6.19 -3.47 4.92
CA ASN A 409 6.55 -4.87 5.14
C ASN A 409 7.42 -5.07 6.39
N SER A 410 7.05 -6.03 7.25
CA SER A 410 7.80 -6.38 8.47
C SER A 410 9.05 -7.21 8.19
N SER A 411 9.92 -7.32 9.20
CA SER A 411 11.09 -8.22 9.20
C SER A 411 10.80 -9.69 8.91
N GLY A 412 9.59 -10.18 9.20
CA GLY A 412 9.17 -11.55 8.90
C GLY A 412 8.37 -11.69 7.62
N GLY A 413 7.93 -10.58 7.02
CA GLY A 413 6.98 -10.57 5.92
C GLY A 413 7.62 -10.81 4.56
N THR A 414 6.83 -11.36 3.65
CA THR A 414 7.15 -11.47 2.23
C THR A 414 6.17 -10.62 1.43
N LEU A 415 6.66 -9.53 0.83
CA LEU A 415 5.88 -8.62 0.00
C LEU A 415 6.34 -8.69 -1.46
N THR A 416 5.43 -9.03 -2.36
CA THR A 416 5.68 -9.03 -3.81
C THR A 416 4.75 -8.03 -4.49
N VAL A 417 5.31 -7.05 -5.19
CA VAL A 417 4.61 -6.07 -6.02
C VAL A 417 4.94 -6.35 -7.49
N ARG A 418 3.93 -6.63 -8.32
CA ARG A 418 4.14 -7.04 -9.71
C ARG A 418 3.19 -6.36 -10.69
N GLY A 419 3.75 -5.72 -11.71
CA GLY A 419 2.95 -5.11 -12.77
C GLY A 419 2.08 -3.96 -12.29
N SER A 420 2.46 -3.31 -11.18
CA SER A 420 1.62 -2.36 -10.45
C SER A 420 2.15 -0.93 -10.58
N SER A 421 1.28 0.06 -10.34
CA SER A 421 1.64 1.48 -10.28
C SER A 421 1.47 1.99 -8.84
N LEU A 422 2.53 2.60 -8.28
CA LEU A 422 2.55 3.19 -6.95
C LEU A 422 2.89 4.66 -7.11
N ALA A 423 1.93 5.57 -6.94
CA ALA A 423 2.16 6.98 -7.23
C ALA A 423 1.62 7.96 -6.18
N GLY A 424 2.35 9.06 -5.94
CA GLY A 424 1.89 10.13 -5.04
C GLY A 424 1.76 9.72 -3.57
N ASN A 425 2.31 8.57 -3.17
CA ASN A 425 2.22 8.12 -1.78
C ASN A 425 3.23 8.86 -0.90
N SER A 426 2.84 9.14 0.35
CA SER A 426 3.59 10.01 1.25
C SER A 426 3.87 9.35 2.61
N ALA A 427 5.14 9.28 2.98
CA ALA A 427 5.59 8.95 4.33
C ALA A 427 5.98 10.25 5.08
N SER A 428 5.36 10.51 6.24
CA SER A 428 5.54 11.76 6.99
C SER A 428 6.44 11.64 8.23
N GLY A 429 7.04 10.47 8.46
CA GLY A 429 7.86 10.19 9.64
C GLY A 429 9.10 11.07 9.73
N ALA A 430 9.33 11.62 10.92
CA ALA A 430 10.33 12.66 11.12
C ALA A 430 11.77 12.13 11.14
N GLU A 431 11.97 10.86 11.47
CA GLU A 431 13.29 10.25 11.61
C GLU A 431 13.84 9.68 10.30
N ALA A 432 15.15 9.48 10.27
CA ALA A 432 15.93 8.99 9.13
C ALA A 432 15.47 7.65 8.56
N ASP A 433 14.83 6.84 9.40
CA ASP A 433 14.39 5.48 9.13
C ASP A 433 12.86 5.36 9.11
N GLN A 434 12.14 6.46 8.88
CA GLN A 434 10.67 6.51 8.85
C GLN A 434 10.11 7.04 7.51
N GLY A 435 10.75 6.69 6.39
CA GLY A 435 10.30 7.11 5.05
C GLY A 435 9.69 5.98 4.22
N GLY A 436 10.12 5.82 2.97
CA GLY A 436 9.57 4.83 2.03
C GLY A 436 8.21 5.23 1.48
N GLY A 437 8.10 6.41 0.86
CA GLY A 437 6.82 6.98 0.43
C GLY A 437 5.94 5.98 -0.31
N ALA A 438 6.50 5.23 -1.25
CA ALA A 438 5.82 4.12 -1.91
C ALA A 438 5.87 2.83 -1.07
N VAL A 439 7.09 2.38 -0.70
CA VAL A 439 7.31 1.10 -0.04
C VAL A 439 8.31 1.25 1.11
N TYR A 440 7.95 0.72 2.26
CA TYR A 440 8.85 0.56 3.40
C TYR A 440 9.06 -0.92 3.74
N SER A 441 10.30 -1.33 4.00
CA SER A 441 10.68 -2.70 4.34
C SER A 441 11.56 -2.73 5.60
N ASP A 442 11.01 -3.24 6.71
CA ASP A 442 11.71 -3.42 7.99
C ASP A 442 12.54 -4.72 8.03
N GLY A 443 13.24 -5.01 6.95
CA GLY A 443 14.14 -6.17 6.87
C GLY A 443 13.51 -7.50 6.46
N GLY A 444 12.28 -7.49 5.95
CA GLY A 444 11.66 -8.66 5.30
C GLY A 444 12.18 -8.91 3.88
N THR A 445 11.48 -9.80 3.17
CA THR A 445 11.69 -10.00 1.73
C THR A 445 10.71 -9.13 0.95
N THR A 446 11.23 -8.26 0.10
CA THR A 446 10.44 -7.34 -0.72
C THR A 446 10.87 -7.42 -2.19
N GLU A 447 9.94 -7.76 -3.08
CA GLU A 447 10.16 -7.81 -4.53
C GLU A 447 9.27 -6.78 -5.25
N VAL A 448 9.87 -5.92 -6.08
CA VAL A 448 9.17 -4.95 -6.94
C VAL A 448 9.51 -5.25 -8.40
N LEU A 449 8.55 -5.81 -9.13
CA LEU A 449 8.78 -6.47 -10.41
C LEU A 449 7.91 -5.88 -11.51
N GLY A 450 8.49 -5.35 -12.59
CA GLY A 450 7.67 -4.85 -13.69
C GLY A 450 6.75 -3.70 -13.31
N SER A 451 7.12 -2.89 -12.31
CA SER A 451 6.23 -1.93 -11.66
C SER A 451 6.76 -0.49 -11.79
N GLU A 452 5.87 0.49 -11.64
CA GLU A 452 6.19 1.91 -11.69
C GLU A 452 5.96 2.55 -10.33
N LEU A 453 6.99 3.22 -9.79
CA LEU A 453 6.95 3.99 -8.56
C LEU A 453 7.23 5.45 -8.91
N ALA A 454 6.18 6.27 -8.97
CA ALA A 454 6.27 7.65 -9.47
C ALA A 454 5.85 8.70 -8.43
N ASP A 455 6.57 9.80 -8.32
CA ASP A 455 6.19 10.97 -7.51
C ASP A 455 5.86 10.63 -6.04
N ASN A 456 6.50 9.60 -5.47
CA ASN A 456 6.32 9.26 -4.06
C ASN A 456 7.29 10.08 -3.21
N SER A 457 6.86 10.43 -1.99
CA SER A 457 7.64 11.34 -1.15
C SER A 457 7.81 10.86 0.29
N ALA A 458 9.03 11.00 0.81
CA ALA A 458 9.33 10.93 2.23
C ALA A 458 9.43 12.36 2.79
N THR A 459 8.30 12.92 3.17
CA THR A 459 8.09 14.35 3.50
C THR A 459 8.54 14.76 4.90
N GLY A 460 8.78 13.79 5.79
CA GLY A 460 9.22 14.09 7.15
C GLY A 460 10.61 14.71 7.19
N ALA A 461 10.94 15.39 8.30
CA ALA A 461 12.10 16.27 8.40
C ALA A 461 13.45 15.59 8.06
N ALA A 462 13.58 14.30 8.36
CA ALA A 462 14.72 13.47 7.97
C ALA A 462 14.29 12.27 7.09
N GLY A 463 13.13 12.34 6.44
CA GLY A 463 12.58 11.23 5.66
C GLY A 463 13.49 10.78 4.52
N SER A 464 13.62 9.47 4.35
CA SER A 464 14.45 8.83 3.32
C SER A 464 13.68 7.84 2.47
N GLY A 465 14.19 7.49 1.28
CA GLY A 465 13.52 6.53 0.43
C GLY A 465 12.21 7.11 -0.09
N GLY A 466 12.26 8.13 -0.95
CA GLY A 466 11.04 8.74 -1.50
C GLY A 466 10.17 7.68 -2.18
N GLY A 467 10.80 6.83 -2.98
CA GLY A 467 10.21 5.59 -3.49
C GLY A 467 10.24 4.48 -2.45
N ILE A 468 11.42 3.92 -2.20
CA ILE A 468 11.60 2.73 -1.35
C ILE A 468 12.58 3.00 -0.22
N LEU A 469 12.25 2.57 1.01
CA LEU A 469 13.21 2.46 2.11
C LEU A 469 13.30 1.01 2.58
N THR A 470 14.52 0.47 2.67
CA THR A 470 14.79 -0.83 3.30
C THR A 470 15.84 -0.76 4.41
N LYS A 471 15.50 -1.26 5.60
CA LYS A 471 16.41 -1.28 6.77
C LYS A 471 17.32 -2.50 6.81
N GLY A 472 17.00 -3.54 6.06
CA GLY A 472 17.67 -4.83 6.09
C GLY A 472 17.09 -5.81 5.06
N GLY A 473 17.24 -7.10 5.32
CA GLY A 473 16.54 -8.13 4.55
C GLY A 473 16.97 -8.22 3.09
N SER A 474 16.02 -8.56 2.22
CA SER A 474 16.24 -8.68 0.79
C SER A 474 15.27 -7.77 0.03
N LEU A 475 15.82 -6.82 -0.72
CA LEU A 475 15.08 -5.99 -1.67
C LEU A 475 15.49 -6.37 -3.09
N VAL A 476 14.52 -6.71 -3.93
CA VAL A 476 14.74 -7.00 -5.36
C VAL A 476 13.85 -6.09 -6.19
N VAL A 477 14.45 -5.21 -6.99
CA VAL A 477 13.75 -4.31 -7.91
C VAL A 477 14.14 -4.68 -9.34
N ARG A 478 13.21 -5.23 -10.12
CA ARG A 478 13.51 -5.75 -11.47
C ARG A 478 12.53 -5.26 -12.52
N ARG A 479 13.03 -4.79 -13.66
CA ARG A 479 12.20 -4.37 -14.80
C ARG A 479 11.21 -3.27 -14.41
N SER A 480 11.59 -2.41 -13.49
CA SER A 480 10.73 -1.41 -12.89
C SER A 480 11.20 0.00 -13.24
N VAL A 481 10.37 0.99 -12.94
CA VAL A 481 10.72 2.41 -13.10
C VAL A 481 10.49 3.10 -11.76
N LEU A 482 11.47 3.85 -11.27
CA LEU A 482 11.35 4.75 -10.14
C LEU A 482 11.58 6.17 -10.66
N ASP A 483 10.51 6.95 -10.81
CA ASP A 483 10.52 8.26 -11.46
C ASP A 483 10.08 9.38 -10.51
N GLY A 484 10.85 10.46 -10.43
CA GLY A 484 10.45 11.67 -9.72
C GLY A 484 10.20 11.50 -8.22
N ASN A 485 10.76 10.48 -7.58
CA ASN A 485 10.56 10.26 -6.15
C ASN A 485 11.46 11.20 -5.32
N ASP A 486 10.91 11.71 -4.22
CA ASP A 486 11.49 12.79 -3.42
C ASP A 486 11.71 12.37 -1.97
N ALA A 487 12.91 12.60 -1.45
CA ALA A 487 13.22 12.38 -0.04
C ALA A 487 13.86 13.63 0.56
N GLN A 488 13.51 13.99 1.78
CA GLN A 488 14.13 15.14 2.43
C GLN A 488 15.60 14.90 2.82
N ARG A 489 15.98 13.64 3.07
CA ARG A 489 17.29 13.28 3.64
C ARG A 489 18.22 12.53 2.69
N ALA A 490 17.77 11.39 2.15
CA ALA A 490 18.60 10.50 1.34
C ALA A 490 17.75 9.48 0.57
N GLY A 491 18.28 8.99 -0.55
CA GLY A 491 17.64 7.96 -1.36
C GLY A 491 16.33 8.45 -1.95
N GLY A 492 16.36 9.43 -2.87
CA GLY A 492 15.14 9.93 -3.51
C GLY A 492 14.33 8.77 -4.11
N GLY A 493 15.00 7.93 -4.91
CA GLY A 493 14.45 6.66 -5.39
C GLY A 493 14.46 5.58 -4.31
N ILE A 494 15.66 5.17 -3.87
CA ILE A 494 15.87 4.05 -2.94
C ILE A 494 16.83 4.43 -1.81
N GLU A 495 16.40 4.24 -0.56
CA GLU A 495 17.26 4.19 0.62
C GLU A 495 17.48 2.73 1.03
N ALA A 496 18.74 2.29 1.05
CA ALA A 496 19.15 0.98 1.54
C ALA A 496 20.10 1.15 2.74
N ASN A 497 19.98 0.26 3.74
CA ASN A 497 20.83 0.29 4.93
C ASN A 497 21.69 -0.98 5.07
N ALA A 498 21.09 -2.07 5.55
CA ALA A 498 21.72 -3.38 5.67
C ALA A 498 21.06 -4.38 4.71
N GLY A 499 21.57 -5.63 4.68
CA GLY A 499 21.00 -6.69 3.85
C GLY A 499 21.44 -6.60 2.39
N SER A 500 20.65 -7.21 1.50
CA SER A 500 20.93 -7.26 0.05
C SER A 500 19.90 -6.46 -0.73
N THR A 501 20.35 -5.60 -1.63
CA THR A 501 19.51 -4.88 -2.59
C THR A 501 19.97 -5.18 -4.01
N GLU A 502 19.06 -5.67 -4.85
CA GLU A 502 19.29 -5.88 -6.29
C GLU A 502 18.42 -4.90 -7.09
N VAL A 503 19.03 -4.17 -8.02
CA VAL A 503 18.35 -3.27 -8.97
C VAL A 503 18.74 -3.68 -10.38
N PHE A 504 17.86 -4.45 -11.04
CA PHE A 504 18.18 -5.10 -12.30
C PHE A 504 17.21 -4.78 -13.44
N ARG A 505 17.72 -4.21 -14.52
CA ARG A 505 16.90 -3.70 -15.64
C ARG A 505 15.85 -2.69 -15.17
N THR A 506 16.25 -1.80 -14.29
CA THR A 506 15.35 -0.83 -13.67
C THR A 506 15.84 0.57 -14.00
N ASP A 507 14.91 1.48 -14.23
CA ASP A 507 15.20 2.88 -14.50
C ASP A 507 14.99 3.71 -13.23
N LEU A 508 16.03 4.41 -12.77
CA LEU A 508 15.99 5.39 -11.68
C LEU A 508 16.06 6.78 -12.32
N LEU A 509 14.91 7.44 -12.47
CA LEU A 509 14.72 8.65 -13.24
C LEU A 509 14.36 9.83 -12.34
N GLY A 510 15.08 10.95 -12.45
CA GLY A 510 14.64 12.23 -11.89
C GLY A 510 14.39 12.27 -10.39
N ASN A 511 14.96 11.33 -9.62
CA ASN A 511 14.72 11.25 -8.18
C ASN A 511 15.59 12.27 -7.42
N ASP A 512 15.04 12.84 -6.35
CA ASP A 512 15.65 13.94 -5.60
C ASP A 512 15.85 13.59 -4.13
N ALA A 513 17.06 13.89 -3.62
CA ALA A 513 17.34 13.93 -2.19
C ALA A 513 17.62 15.38 -1.77
N GLY A 514 16.91 15.84 -0.75
CA GLY A 514 16.94 17.20 -0.23
C GLY A 514 18.29 17.65 0.32
N ALA A 515 18.35 18.83 0.94
CA ALA A 515 19.63 19.53 1.14
C ALA A 515 20.50 19.08 2.34
N ALA A 516 20.02 18.21 3.25
CA ALA A 516 20.80 17.85 4.44
C ALA A 516 20.48 16.46 5.01
N PRO A 517 21.46 15.54 5.11
CA PRO A 517 22.75 15.56 4.42
C PRO A 517 22.60 15.51 2.90
N GLY A 518 21.53 14.92 2.37
CA GLY A 518 21.17 14.98 0.95
C GLY A 518 21.92 14.00 0.07
N ASN A 519 21.84 12.70 0.36
CA ASN A 519 22.73 11.74 -0.30
C ASN A 519 21.95 10.80 -1.23
N GLY A 520 22.51 10.50 -2.41
CA GLY A 520 22.00 9.49 -3.34
C GLY A 520 20.61 9.80 -3.88
N GLY A 521 20.52 10.59 -4.97
CA GLY A 521 19.24 10.98 -5.55
C GLY A 521 18.48 9.75 -6.07
N GLY A 522 19.16 8.90 -6.84
CA GLY A 522 18.61 7.63 -7.31
C GLY A 522 18.62 6.55 -6.24
N LEU A 523 19.80 6.24 -5.68
CA LEU A 523 19.96 5.20 -4.65
C LEU A 523 21.08 5.55 -3.67
N HIS A 524 20.77 5.43 -2.38
CA HIS A 524 21.71 5.63 -1.28
C HIS A 524 21.86 4.35 -0.44
N LEU A 525 23.09 3.86 -0.28
CA LEU A 525 23.44 2.76 0.64
C LEU A 525 24.10 3.32 1.90
N THR A 526 23.33 3.55 2.96
CA THR A 526 23.80 4.21 4.18
C THR A 526 24.61 3.30 5.12
N GLY A 527 24.45 1.98 5.02
CA GLY A 527 24.98 1.01 5.98
C GLY A 527 25.88 -0.06 5.36
N ALA A 528 26.13 -1.13 6.12
CA ALA A 528 27.01 -2.24 5.72
C ALA A 528 26.33 -3.28 4.81
N GLY A 529 25.30 -2.88 4.06
CA GLY A 529 24.60 -3.73 3.11
C GLY A 529 25.39 -3.98 1.82
N THR A 530 24.80 -4.79 0.95
CA THR A 530 25.29 -5.05 -0.40
C THR A 530 24.27 -4.56 -1.42
N VAL A 531 24.70 -3.77 -2.39
CA VAL A 531 23.88 -3.33 -3.52
C VAL A 531 24.49 -3.85 -4.82
N ASP A 532 23.65 -4.42 -5.69
CA ASP A 532 23.98 -4.69 -7.09
C ASP A 532 23.03 -3.95 -8.02
N VAL A 533 23.55 -3.02 -8.81
CA VAL A 533 22.84 -2.34 -9.88
C VAL A 533 23.35 -2.89 -11.20
N SER A 534 22.49 -3.56 -11.97
CA SER A 534 22.89 -4.18 -13.22
C SER A 534 21.90 -4.05 -14.37
N GLN A 535 22.41 -3.79 -15.57
CA GLN A 535 21.61 -3.61 -16.79
C GLN A 535 20.54 -2.52 -16.67
N SER A 536 20.82 -1.49 -15.88
CA SER A 536 19.86 -0.47 -15.44
C SER A 536 20.21 0.92 -16.01
N THR A 537 19.30 1.87 -15.82
CA THR A 537 19.51 3.29 -16.15
C THR A 537 19.38 4.13 -14.88
N VAL A 538 20.30 5.06 -14.64
CA VAL A 538 20.26 6.01 -13.53
C VAL A 538 20.45 7.40 -14.13
N THR A 539 19.36 8.14 -14.30
CA THR A 539 19.43 9.43 -15.00
C THR A 539 18.63 10.56 -14.39
N GLY A 540 19.19 11.78 -14.47
CA GLY A 540 18.54 13.01 -14.04
C GLY A 540 18.33 13.11 -12.53
N ASN A 541 18.97 12.25 -11.74
CA ASN A 541 18.80 12.25 -10.29
C ASN A 541 19.63 13.36 -9.66
N THR A 542 19.13 13.93 -8.56
CA THR A 542 19.75 15.07 -7.88
C THR A 542 19.92 14.80 -6.39
N ALA A 543 21.08 15.17 -5.86
CA ALA A 543 21.40 15.11 -4.44
C ALA A 543 22.46 16.16 -4.07
N VAL A 544 22.77 16.31 -2.79
CA VAL A 544 23.99 17.01 -2.33
C VAL A 544 25.22 16.18 -2.67
N GLU A 545 25.22 14.89 -2.33
CA GLU A 545 26.32 13.95 -2.62
C GLU A 545 25.82 12.76 -3.43
N GLY A 546 26.59 12.29 -4.41
CA GLY A 546 26.21 11.11 -5.20
C GLY A 546 24.89 11.33 -5.93
N GLY A 547 24.86 12.24 -6.91
CA GLY A 547 23.61 12.66 -7.56
C GLY A 547 22.76 11.48 -8.04
N GLY A 548 23.40 10.48 -8.63
CA GLY A 548 22.78 9.19 -8.96
C GLY A 548 22.86 8.19 -7.81
N LEU A 549 24.07 7.73 -7.50
CA LEU A 549 24.33 6.59 -6.61
C LEU A 549 25.30 6.95 -5.50
N TRP A 550 25.08 6.44 -4.29
CA TRP A 550 25.94 6.72 -3.14
C TRP A 550 26.20 5.46 -2.30
N ASN A 551 27.47 5.21 -1.96
CA ASN A 551 27.92 4.06 -1.16
C ASN A 551 28.67 4.48 0.11
N SER A 552 28.20 4.00 1.27
CA SER A 552 28.87 4.26 2.57
C SER A 552 30.20 3.54 2.71
N ALA A 553 30.99 3.97 3.69
CA ALA A 553 32.24 3.32 4.10
C ALA A 553 32.10 1.84 4.50
N GLY A 554 30.92 1.41 4.94
CA GLY A 554 30.65 0.01 5.29
C GLY A 554 30.07 -0.81 4.12
N GLY A 555 29.63 -0.14 3.05
CA GLY A 555 28.85 -0.76 1.99
C GLY A 555 29.71 -1.43 0.92
N THR A 556 29.12 -2.45 0.30
CA THR A 556 29.65 -3.08 -0.92
C THR A 556 28.68 -2.84 -2.08
N PHE A 557 29.17 -2.23 -3.15
CA PHE A 557 28.33 -1.77 -4.25
C PHE A 557 28.89 -2.24 -5.60
N SER A 558 28.06 -2.86 -6.44
CA SER A 558 28.39 -3.15 -7.83
C SER A 558 27.49 -2.40 -8.80
N ILE A 559 28.11 -1.89 -9.87
CA ILE A 559 27.45 -1.28 -11.02
C ILE A 559 27.94 -2.05 -12.26
N THR A 560 27.05 -2.77 -12.94
CA THR A 560 27.42 -3.61 -14.10
C THR A 560 26.51 -3.34 -15.29
N ASP A 561 27.06 -3.18 -16.49
CA ASP A 561 26.28 -2.96 -17.73
C ASP A 561 25.22 -1.84 -17.58
N THR A 562 25.51 -0.80 -16.80
CA THR A 562 24.54 0.22 -16.39
C THR A 562 24.90 1.57 -16.98
N VAL A 563 23.89 2.36 -17.34
CA VAL A 563 24.05 3.74 -17.78
C VAL A 563 23.77 4.67 -16.59
N VAL A 564 24.73 5.48 -16.20
CA VAL A 564 24.60 6.53 -15.18
C VAL A 564 24.82 7.86 -15.88
N GLU A 565 23.75 8.59 -16.19
CA GLU A 565 23.85 9.80 -17.00
C GLU A 565 23.06 11.00 -16.51
N ASP A 566 23.59 12.21 -16.73
CA ASP A 566 22.92 13.48 -16.41
C ASP A 566 22.49 13.64 -14.94
N ASN A 567 23.18 12.97 -14.01
CA ASN A 567 22.92 13.13 -12.58
C ASN A 567 23.71 14.31 -12.00
N THR A 568 23.16 14.94 -10.97
CA THR A 568 23.71 16.17 -10.39
C THR A 568 23.95 16.05 -8.89
N ALA A 569 25.20 16.25 -8.48
CA ALA A 569 25.57 16.54 -7.09
C ALA A 569 25.64 18.06 -6.89
N THR A 570 25.02 18.57 -5.84
CA THR A 570 24.85 20.01 -5.58
C THR A 570 25.68 20.51 -4.40
N GLY A 571 26.37 19.63 -3.68
CA GLY A 571 27.11 19.97 -2.48
C GLY A 571 28.30 20.91 -2.71
N ASP A 572 28.39 21.92 -1.85
CA ASP A 572 29.35 23.01 -1.99
C ASP A 572 30.78 22.62 -1.58
N ASP A 573 30.94 21.61 -0.72
CA ASP A 573 32.25 21.16 -0.26
C ASP A 573 32.92 20.20 -1.26
N ALA A 574 34.25 20.16 -1.21
CA ALA A 574 35.07 19.30 -2.09
C ALA A 574 34.83 17.79 -1.88
N THR A 575 34.24 17.43 -0.74
CA THR A 575 33.89 16.06 -0.39
C THR A 575 32.43 15.74 -0.68
N GLN A 576 31.62 16.72 -1.11
CA GLN A 576 30.19 16.55 -1.40
C GLN A 576 29.92 16.46 -2.90
N GLY A 577 30.74 15.67 -3.59
CA GLY A 577 30.72 15.53 -5.05
C GLY A 577 30.15 14.21 -5.55
N GLY A 578 30.64 13.74 -6.70
CA GLY A 578 30.19 12.50 -7.31
C GLY A 578 28.88 12.69 -8.06
N GLY A 579 28.86 13.55 -9.08
CA GLY A 579 27.64 13.89 -9.82
C GLY A 579 26.85 12.65 -10.24
N GLY A 580 27.54 11.64 -10.76
CA GLY A 580 26.98 10.32 -11.00
C GLY A 580 27.02 9.45 -9.74
N VAL A 581 28.22 9.24 -9.20
CA VAL A 581 28.48 8.23 -8.17
C VAL A 581 29.39 8.77 -7.07
N TYR A 582 29.02 8.49 -5.82
CA TYR A 582 29.86 8.70 -4.65
C TYR A 582 30.23 7.37 -3.99
N ASN A 583 31.51 7.20 -3.64
CA ASN A 583 32.01 6.01 -2.96
C ASN A 583 32.91 6.34 -1.77
N ASP A 584 32.52 5.81 -0.60
CA ASP A 584 33.38 5.70 0.59
C ASP A 584 33.76 4.26 0.96
N GLY A 585 33.06 3.27 0.41
CA GLY A 585 33.25 1.85 0.73
C GLY A 585 33.98 1.07 -0.35
N VAL A 586 33.50 -0.16 -0.58
CA VAL A 586 33.97 -1.03 -1.66
C VAL A 586 33.02 -0.91 -2.84
N MET A 587 33.55 -0.51 -4.00
CA MET A 587 32.78 -0.36 -5.22
C MET A 587 33.46 -1.01 -6.42
N THR A 588 32.65 -1.67 -7.24
CA THR A 588 33.05 -2.19 -8.56
C THR A 588 32.14 -1.61 -9.63
N ILE A 589 32.72 -1.05 -10.68
CA ILE A 589 32.02 -0.57 -11.87
C ILE A 589 32.55 -1.36 -13.07
N SER A 590 31.70 -2.05 -13.82
CA SER A 590 32.11 -2.86 -14.98
C SER A 590 31.16 -2.73 -16.16
N GLY A 591 31.70 -2.68 -17.39
CA GLY A 591 30.88 -2.68 -18.62
C GLY A 591 29.91 -1.50 -18.74
N SER A 592 30.14 -0.41 -17.99
CA SER A 592 29.15 0.65 -17.75
C SER A 592 29.49 1.95 -18.49
N ARG A 593 28.52 2.87 -18.54
CA ARG A 593 28.65 4.20 -19.13
C ARG A 593 28.31 5.25 -18.07
N ILE A 594 29.24 6.12 -17.73
CA ILE A 594 29.08 7.16 -16.71
C ILE A 594 29.24 8.52 -17.41
N ASP A 595 28.13 9.13 -17.85
CA ASP A 595 28.20 10.21 -18.84
C ASP A 595 27.40 11.47 -18.46
N GLY A 596 27.88 12.65 -18.81
CA GLY A 596 27.12 13.90 -18.63
C GLY A 596 26.82 14.27 -17.17
N ASN A 597 27.40 13.57 -16.19
CA ASN A 597 27.13 13.82 -14.79
C ASN A 597 27.88 15.07 -14.29
N ALA A 598 27.29 15.77 -13.32
CA ALA A 598 27.76 17.07 -12.89
C ALA A 598 27.88 17.21 -11.36
N ALA A 599 29.07 17.58 -10.88
CA ALA A 599 29.28 18.05 -9.51
C ALA A 599 29.29 19.59 -9.51
N THR A 600 28.14 20.18 -9.23
CA THR A 600 27.83 21.60 -9.52
C THR A 600 28.03 22.56 -8.36
N GLY A 601 28.15 22.06 -7.13
CA GLY A 601 28.37 22.93 -5.98
C GLY A 601 29.73 23.65 -6.04
N ALA A 602 29.91 24.66 -5.20
CA ALA A 602 31.01 25.63 -5.32
C ALA A 602 32.41 24.99 -5.41
N SER A 603 32.64 23.92 -4.64
CA SER A 603 33.86 23.12 -4.68
C SER A 603 33.60 21.67 -5.13
N GLY A 604 32.47 21.40 -5.78
CA GLY A 604 32.05 20.07 -6.18
C GLY A 604 33.09 19.35 -7.04
N SER A 605 33.31 18.08 -6.75
CA SER A 605 34.43 17.26 -7.21
C SER A 605 33.94 15.91 -7.75
N GLY A 606 34.67 15.28 -8.67
CA GLY A 606 34.27 13.99 -9.23
C GLY A 606 32.95 14.08 -10.01
N GLY A 607 32.96 14.68 -11.21
CA GLY A 607 31.73 14.86 -12.00
C GLY A 607 31.02 13.53 -12.27
N GLY A 608 31.78 12.55 -12.74
CA GLY A 608 31.32 11.16 -12.86
C GLY A 608 31.33 10.45 -11.51
N VAL A 609 32.52 10.25 -10.93
CA VAL A 609 32.73 9.51 -9.67
C VAL A 609 33.59 10.33 -8.69
N LEU A 610 33.16 10.39 -7.44
CA LEU A 610 34.00 10.78 -6.31
C LEU A 610 34.30 9.56 -5.44
N ASN A 611 35.57 9.16 -5.36
CA ASN A 611 36.07 8.12 -4.48
C ASN A 611 36.83 8.76 -3.30
N ASN A 612 36.12 8.99 -2.19
CA ASN A 612 36.63 9.83 -1.12
C ASN A 612 37.39 9.02 -0.06
N GLY A 613 36.74 8.02 0.57
CA GLY A 613 37.39 7.08 1.49
C GLY A 613 37.85 7.71 2.80
N GLU A 614 37.02 8.57 3.41
CA GLU A 614 37.41 9.30 4.61
C GLU A 614 37.66 8.43 5.86
N GLY A 615 38.56 8.92 6.73
CA GLY A 615 38.82 8.33 8.04
C GLY A 615 39.79 7.15 8.03
N THR A 616 39.44 6.06 8.74
CA THR A 616 40.30 4.87 8.90
C THR A 616 40.03 3.76 7.90
N ASN A 617 39.05 3.92 7.01
CA ASN A 617 38.69 2.91 6.03
C ASN A 617 38.96 3.43 4.61
N PRO A 618 40.10 3.10 3.99
CA PRO A 618 40.38 3.53 2.63
C PRO A 618 39.35 2.93 1.66
N ALA A 619 38.69 3.79 0.89
CA ALA A 619 37.78 3.35 -0.17
C ALA A 619 38.52 2.50 -1.21
N MET A 620 37.83 1.48 -1.73
CA MET A 620 38.31 0.67 -2.83
C MET A 620 37.36 0.84 -4.01
N LEU A 621 37.89 1.33 -5.12
CA LEU A 621 37.16 1.45 -6.37
C LEU A 621 37.86 0.62 -7.46
N THR A 622 37.13 -0.32 -8.05
CA THR A 622 37.55 -1.06 -9.24
C THR A 622 36.69 -0.61 -10.41
N ILE A 623 37.31 -0.23 -11.52
CA ILE A 623 36.63 0.15 -12.76
C ILE A 623 37.19 -0.68 -13.90
N ASP A 624 36.32 -1.36 -14.63
CA ASP A 624 36.68 -2.27 -15.72
C ASP A 624 35.80 -2.03 -16.94
N ALA A 625 36.39 -1.97 -18.14
CA ALA A 625 35.65 -1.90 -19.41
C ALA A 625 34.51 -0.84 -19.42
N THR A 626 34.76 0.33 -18.82
CA THR A 626 33.75 1.38 -18.57
C THR A 626 34.14 2.67 -19.27
N SER A 627 33.17 3.43 -19.76
CA SER A 627 33.39 4.75 -20.38
C SER A 627 32.91 5.88 -19.47
N PHE A 628 33.66 7.00 -19.50
CA PHE A 628 33.27 8.27 -18.91
C PHE A 628 33.28 9.35 -20.00
N ASP A 629 32.11 9.84 -20.40
CA ASP A 629 32.01 10.93 -21.38
C ASP A 629 31.36 12.19 -20.83
N ALA A 630 31.92 13.35 -21.14
CA ALA A 630 31.31 14.66 -20.88
C ALA A 630 30.88 14.93 -19.42
N ASN A 631 31.51 14.28 -18.44
CA ASN A 631 31.26 14.58 -17.03
C ASN A 631 31.94 15.89 -16.63
N SER A 632 31.37 16.60 -15.67
CA SER A 632 31.85 17.91 -15.26
C SER A 632 31.88 18.09 -13.74
N SER A 633 32.90 18.80 -13.26
CA SER A 633 32.94 19.23 -11.86
C SER A 633 33.37 20.69 -11.73
N SER A 634 32.97 21.35 -10.65
CA SER A 634 33.38 22.74 -10.38
C SER A 634 34.85 22.85 -10.02
N ARG A 635 35.40 21.84 -9.30
CA ARG A 635 36.71 21.90 -8.66
C ARG A 635 37.75 20.98 -9.30
N ALA A 636 37.52 19.68 -9.31
CA ALA A 636 38.52 18.70 -9.72
C ALA A 636 37.91 17.35 -10.10
N GLY A 637 38.62 16.58 -10.93
CA GLY A 637 38.16 15.27 -11.40
C GLY A 637 36.88 15.37 -12.20
N GLY A 638 36.95 15.77 -13.48
CA GLY A 638 35.76 15.82 -14.32
C GLY A 638 35.11 14.43 -14.44
N ALA A 639 35.90 13.41 -14.79
CA ALA A 639 35.45 12.02 -14.77
C ALA A 639 35.51 11.45 -13.35
N VAL A 640 36.72 11.38 -12.78
CA VAL A 640 36.96 10.72 -11.49
C VAL A 640 37.85 11.57 -10.60
N GLU A 641 37.47 11.72 -9.34
CA GLU A 641 38.38 12.15 -8.28
C GLU A 641 38.59 11.02 -7.26
N SER A 642 39.84 10.81 -6.86
CA SER A 642 40.22 9.85 -5.82
C SER A 642 41.07 10.51 -4.76
N ASN A 643 40.65 10.42 -3.50
CA ASN A 643 41.33 11.07 -2.37
C ASN A 643 42.29 10.10 -1.68
N VAL A 644 41.78 9.06 -1.03
CA VAL A 644 42.59 8.00 -0.41
C VAL A 644 42.10 6.61 -0.77
N GLY A 645 42.96 5.61 -0.55
CA GLY A 645 42.67 4.21 -0.85
C GLY A 645 43.15 3.75 -2.21
N THR A 646 42.47 2.77 -2.78
CA THR A 646 42.93 2.09 -4.00
C THR A 646 41.94 2.30 -5.13
N LEU A 647 42.46 2.74 -6.28
CA LEU A 647 41.74 2.80 -7.55
C LEU A 647 42.40 1.82 -8.53
N LEU A 648 41.66 0.80 -8.94
CA LEU A 648 42.06 -0.18 -9.94
C LEU A 648 41.28 0.10 -11.22
N VAL A 649 41.98 0.29 -12.33
CA VAL A 649 41.38 0.69 -13.61
C VAL A 649 41.88 -0.22 -14.72
N THR A 650 40.97 -0.83 -15.47
CA THR A 650 41.29 -1.70 -16.60
C THR A 650 40.42 -1.35 -17.80
N ASP A 651 41.04 -1.11 -18.96
CA ASP A 651 40.34 -0.86 -20.23
C ASP A 651 39.23 0.23 -20.13
N VAL A 652 39.55 1.34 -19.46
CA VAL A 652 38.62 2.47 -19.27
C VAL A 652 38.93 3.62 -20.23
N ASP A 653 37.86 4.17 -20.81
CA ASP A 653 37.92 5.34 -21.66
C ASP A 653 37.37 6.58 -20.93
N MET A 654 38.15 7.65 -20.87
CA MET A 654 37.73 8.96 -20.35
C MET A 654 37.80 9.99 -21.48
N THR A 655 36.64 10.45 -21.94
CA THR A 655 36.50 11.38 -23.07
C THR A 655 35.75 12.65 -22.68
N GLY A 656 36.23 13.81 -23.12
CA GLY A 656 35.44 15.05 -23.04
C GLY A 656 35.09 15.55 -21.63
N ASN A 657 35.71 15.00 -20.58
CA ASN A 657 35.39 15.37 -19.20
C ASN A 657 36.08 16.68 -18.81
N GLY A 658 35.42 17.50 -17.99
CA GLY A 658 35.80 18.88 -17.74
C GLY A 658 35.82 19.28 -16.27
N THR A 659 36.66 20.26 -15.92
CA THR A 659 36.63 20.91 -14.60
C THR A 659 36.47 22.43 -14.71
N GLY A 660 35.84 23.03 -13.71
CA GLY A 660 35.68 24.47 -13.55
C GLY A 660 36.97 25.18 -13.12
N ALA A 661 36.89 26.47 -12.78
CA ALA A 661 38.07 27.33 -12.64
C ALA A 661 38.84 27.23 -11.31
N ALA A 662 38.34 26.51 -10.29
CA ALA A 662 38.88 26.62 -8.93
C ALA A 662 38.87 25.30 -8.13
N PRO A 663 40.04 24.69 -7.88
CA PRO A 663 41.34 24.83 -8.57
C PRO A 663 41.35 24.46 -10.06
N GLY A 664 40.42 23.63 -10.54
CA GLY A 664 40.30 23.26 -11.96
C GLY A 664 41.34 22.27 -12.44
N ASN A 665 41.50 21.15 -11.72
CA ASN A 665 42.54 20.17 -11.97
C ASN A 665 41.96 18.79 -12.37
N GLY A 666 42.61 18.09 -13.30
CA GLY A 666 42.26 16.70 -13.61
C GLY A 666 40.92 16.57 -14.35
N GLY A 667 40.88 16.92 -15.64
CA GLY A 667 39.66 16.78 -16.46
C GLY A 667 39.19 15.33 -16.53
N GLY A 668 40.10 14.39 -16.80
CA GLY A 668 39.85 12.96 -16.67
C GLY A 668 39.92 12.50 -15.21
N LEU A 669 41.14 12.26 -14.72
CA LEU A 669 41.39 11.76 -13.36
C LEU A 669 42.13 12.79 -12.50
N HIS A 670 41.66 12.98 -11.28
CA HIS A 670 42.33 13.76 -10.24
C HIS A 670 42.62 12.91 -8.99
N VAL A 671 43.89 12.75 -8.63
CA VAL A 671 44.31 12.10 -7.38
C VAL A 671 44.67 13.17 -6.35
N THR A 672 43.73 13.54 -5.48
CA THR A 672 43.90 14.69 -4.55
C THR A 672 44.72 14.36 -3.30
N GLY A 673 44.70 13.10 -2.84
CA GLY A 673 45.31 12.68 -1.58
C GLY A 673 46.33 11.57 -1.78
N ALA A 674 46.40 10.63 -0.84
CA ALA A 674 47.36 9.52 -0.84
C ALA A 674 46.83 8.27 -1.57
N ALA A 675 45.85 8.41 -2.46
CA ALA A 675 45.34 7.26 -3.21
C ALA A 675 46.41 6.62 -4.10
N THR A 676 46.31 5.31 -4.25
CA THR A 676 47.13 4.49 -5.14
C THR A 676 46.28 4.06 -6.34
N VAL A 677 46.68 4.50 -7.52
CA VAL A 677 46.03 4.19 -8.79
C VAL A 677 46.90 3.23 -9.58
N THR A 678 46.31 2.11 -9.98
CA THR A 678 46.87 1.21 -11.00
C THR A 678 45.92 1.20 -12.17
N TRP A 679 46.43 1.55 -13.35
CA TRP A 679 45.63 1.66 -14.57
C TRP A 679 46.29 0.85 -15.68
N ASP A 680 45.58 -0.11 -16.28
CA ASP A 680 46.03 -0.84 -17.48
C ASP A 680 45.04 -0.71 -18.64
N GLY A 681 45.48 -0.22 -19.80
CA GLY A 681 44.66 -0.13 -21.01
C GLY A 681 43.67 1.04 -21.05
N GLY A 682 43.03 1.24 -22.21
CA GLY A 682 42.04 2.30 -22.46
C GLY A 682 42.62 3.64 -22.95
N THR A 683 41.80 4.69 -22.89
CA THR A 683 42.12 6.02 -23.44
C THR A 683 41.71 7.18 -22.52
N VAL A 684 42.47 8.28 -22.57
CA VAL A 684 42.16 9.54 -21.89
C VAL A 684 42.31 10.67 -22.91
N THR A 685 41.19 11.11 -23.50
CA THR A 685 41.20 12.02 -24.65
C THR A 685 40.22 13.17 -24.56
N GLY A 686 40.61 14.34 -25.07
CA GLY A 686 39.71 15.50 -25.18
C GLY A 686 39.21 16.04 -23.83
N ASN A 687 39.83 15.67 -22.72
CA ASN A 687 39.45 16.16 -21.39
C ASN A 687 40.06 17.56 -21.15
N ASP A 688 39.33 18.40 -20.42
CA ASP A 688 39.67 19.79 -20.17
C ASP A 688 39.83 20.09 -18.67
N ALA A 689 40.93 20.76 -18.31
CA ALA A 689 41.12 21.29 -16.98
C ALA A 689 41.47 22.77 -17.03
N ALA A 690 40.81 23.57 -16.20
CA ALA A 690 41.02 25.02 -16.20
C ALA A 690 42.42 25.43 -15.72
N LYS A 691 43.18 24.54 -15.08
CA LYS A 691 44.51 24.84 -14.52
C LYS A 691 45.58 23.81 -14.86
N GLU A 692 45.45 22.58 -14.36
CA GLU A 692 46.51 21.56 -14.45
C GLU A 692 45.95 20.18 -14.81
N GLY A 693 46.69 19.41 -15.63
CA GLY A 693 46.41 17.99 -15.81
C GLY A 693 45.08 17.72 -16.51
N GLY A 694 44.87 18.24 -17.73
CA GLY A 694 43.62 18.04 -18.50
C GLY A 694 43.19 16.57 -18.57
N GLY A 695 44.12 15.66 -18.85
CA GLY A 695 43.90 14.22 -18.74
C GLY A 695 44.02 13.72 -17.31
N LEU A 696 45.25 13.69 -16.78
CA LEU A 696 45.60 13.07 -15.49
C LEU A 696 46.33 14.05 -14.57
N TRP A 697 45.93 14.11 -13.29
CA TRP A 697 46.58 14.93 -12.26
C TRP A 697 46.91 14.11 -11.00
N ASN A 698 48.14 14.24 -10.50
CA ASN A 698 48.61 13.55 -9.29
C ASN A 698 49.14 14.51 -8.21
N SER A 699 48.69 14.31 -6.97
CA SER A 699 49.16 15.06 -5.80
C SER A 699 50.58 14.70 -5.38
N SER A 700 51.14 15.44 -4.42
CA SER A 700 52.46 15.18 -3.83
C SER A 700 52.52 13.89 -3.00
N THR A 701 51.37 13.30 -2.67
CA THR A 701 51.26 12.07 -1.86
C THR A 701 50.65 10.91 -2.64
N GLY A 702 50.08 11.19 -3.81
CA GLY A 702 49.42 10.21 -4.66
C GLY A 702 50.42 9.36 -5.44
N THR A 703 49.97 8.16 -5.79
CA THR A 703 50.71 7.24 -6.66
C THR A 703 49.85 6.87 -7.86
N ILE A 704 50.33 7.12 -9.08
CA ILE A 704 49.73 6.64 -10.32
C ILE A 704 50.73 5.76 -11.05
N THR A 705 50.33 4.53 -11.33
CA THR A 705 51.02 3.63 -12.26
C THR A 705 50.07 3.28 -13.39
N ALA A 706 50.30 3.86 -14.56
CA ALA A 706 49.51 3.62 -15.76
C ALA A 706 50.34 2.85 -16.81
N THR A 707 49.80 1.76 -17.34
CA THR A 707 50.37 0.93 -18.41
C THR A 707 49.39 0.82 -19.58
N ASN A 708 49.93 0.70 -20.79
CA ASN A 708 49.15 0.55 -22.01
C ASN A 708 48.06 1.63 -22.23
N LEU A 709 48.25 2.83 -21.66
CA LEU A 709 47.25 3.90 -21.65
C LEU A 709 47.54 4.95 -22.73
N VAL A 710 46.55 5.29 -23.55
CA VAL A 710 46.67 6.37 -24.54
C VAL A 710 46.17 7.68 -23.95
N VAL A 711 47.06 8.64 -23.74
CA VAL A 711 46.71 9.98 -23.20
C VAL A 711 47.04 11.05 -24.23
N THR A 712 46.01 11.64 -24.87
CA THR A 712 46.22 12.59 -25.98
C THR A 712 45.07 13.57 -26.16
N GLY A 713 45.34 14.73 -26.77
CA GLY A 713 44.30 15.70 -27.14
C GLY A 713 43.59 16.36 -25.96
N ASN A 714 44.12 16.23 -24.74
CA ASN A 714 43.59 16.89 -23.55
C ASN A 714 44.08 18.35 -23.47
N THR A 715 43.36 19.20 -22.75
CA THR A 715 43.64 20.64 -22.63
C THR A 715 43.79 21.06 -21.16
N ALA A 716 44.87 21.78 -20.87
CA ALA A 716 45.06 22.54 -19.64
C ALA A 716 46.18 23.57 -19.83
N PRO A 717 46.21 24.68 -19.07
CA PRO A 717 47.33 25.61 -19.07
C PRO A 717 48.67 24.94 -18.76
N THR A 718 48.70 23.98 -17.83
CA THR A 718 49.92 23.24 -17.45
C THR A 718 49.69 21.74 -17.49
N GLY A 719 50.64 20.99 -18.07
CA GLY A 719 50.57 19.53 -18.15
C GLY A 719 49.27 18.98 -18.77
N PRO A 720 48.87 19.38 -19.99
CA PRO A 720 47.55 19.05 -20.58
C PRO A 720 47.21 17.56 -20.54
N ASN A 721 48.16 16.67 -20.81
CA ASN A 721 47.93 15.23 -20.74
C ASN A 721 48.15 14.65 -19.34
N ALA A 722 49.24 15.05 -18.68
CA ALA A 722 49.62 14.54 -17.37
C ALA A 722 50.35 15.62 -16.56
N PHE A 723 49.96 15.75 -15.29
CA PHE A 723 50.59 16.64 -14.32
C PHE A 723 50.93 15.86 -13.04
N ASN A 724 52.14 16.06 -12.52
CA ASN A 724 52.60 15.45 -11.27
C ASN A 724 53.13 16.53 -10.34
N THR A 725 52.61 16.58 -9.11
CA THR A 725 53.08 17.52 -8.09
C THR A 725 54.40 17.01 -7.49
N PRO A 726 55.36 17.89 -7.13
CA PRO A 726 56.57 17.47 -6.43
C PRO A 726 56.29 16.58 -5.21
N GLY A 727 56.93 15.41 -5.17
CA GLY A 727 56.74 14.38 -4.14
C GLY A 727 55.88 13.20 -4.59
N GLY A 728 54.99 13.40 -5.57
CA GLY A 728 54.11 12.35 -6.10
C GLY A 728 54.84 11.34 -6.98
N VAL A 729 54.38 10.09 -6.97
CA VAL A 729 54.91 9.02 -7.81
C VAL A 729 53.98 8.81 -8.99
N PHE A 730 54.42 9.17 -10.20
CA PHE A 730 53.61 9.00 -11.41
C PHE A 730 54.44 8.36 -12.53
N THR A 731 54.09 7.14 -12.90
CA THR A 731 54.62 6.43 -14.07
C THR A 731 53.54 6.25 -15.13
N LEU A 732 53.82 6.67 -16.36
CA LEU A 732 52.94 6.50 -17.51
C LEU A 732 53.68 5.71 -18.61
N ASN A 733 53.15 4.54 -18.95
CA ASN A 733 53.70 3.61 -19.95
C ASN A 733 55.19 3.31 -19.73
N GLY A 734 55.57 3.08 -18.46
CA GLY A 734 56.94 2.78 -18.05
C GLY A 734 57.88 3.99 -17.96
N ALA A 735 57.41 5.20 -18.27
CA ALA A 735 58.18 6.44 -18.15
C ALA A 735 57.71 7.29 -16.95
N PRO A 736 58.62 7.84 -16.13
CA PRO A 736 58.22 8.74 -15.06
C PRO A 736 57.70 10.08 -15.61
N VAL A 737 56.58 10.56 -15.08
CA VAL A 737 56.05 11.90 -15.35
C VAL A 737 56.79 12.88 -14.43
N THR A 738 57.56 13.79 -15.03
CA THR A 738 58.39 14.75 -14.28
C THR A 738 57.49 15.70 -13.52
N ALA A 739 57.86 15.98 -12.26
CA ALA A 739 57.16 16.98 -11.46
C ALA A 739 57.29 18.37 -12.10
N GLN A 740 56.19 19.12 -12.13
CA GLN A 740 56.09 20.43 -12.79
C GLN A 740 55.90 21.56 -11.77
#